data_AF-A0A651EEA6-F1
#
_entry.id   AF-A0A651EEA6-F1
#
_cell.length_a   1.000
_cell.length_b   1.000
_cell.length_c   1.000
_cell.angle_alpha   90.00
_cell.angle_beta   90.00
_cell.angle_gamma   90.00
#
_symmetry.space_group_name_H-M   'P 1'
#
loop_
_entity.id
_entity.type
_entity.pdbx_description
1 polymer ?
#
loop_
_entity_poly.entity_id
_entity_poly.type
_entity_poly.pdbx_seq_one_letter_code
_entity_poly.pdbx_strand_id
1 'polypeptide(L)'
;MSEAEEPKPHPSLQFAVIQSLVTLTTVKWVILAAIAGFIVGVPTAVFLRLLDGGISVVYELPHFYVLIPVGLVLSYFIVSRLAPDAKGHGTEQVIESIHHHDGDVRLRVIPVKMLATLVTLILGGSAGKEGPSAQIGAGVASAFARLVRMNKLDRQRFVLCGISAGFSGVFGTPLAGALFASEVLSIGRFHYNRLLPALIASYVSAFVTRRLGVRHLSFSVEHTFPGEAVMLLNMVVFGLAVGLAAVLFVSMLNRTEDVFHKWQIPGSVKALIGGIILILVVIGTGTTNFIGLGMEIVDTALDGVAYRRVAPFFKMFTTSITLSAGGSGGILGPIFFIGATFGNLWAQLFSYDIAVYSAIGMVAFLAATTNTPIAAAFMAIELFGVQTGGWAAVAAAVSYLMVGHLSVFPSQIIFQKKTFFMDLETHDIPMHFSAAGIKRVFLAFFRGYRDDRDIGIRPVGKSIAENLKAGIQQVVDPRVPVRNYYPLSATPHVPLVSAVAESPGPAEKQTMIDHARDLIDQATHVCVLTGAGISAECGIPTFRDAQTGYWAQFDPADLATPQAFQENPARVWSWYAARRQALMTVDPGEGHLALVRMEHFVDRVTVLTQNVDGLHDRAGSSRVLSLHGNLLQVKCTNGCVVYHRKDESPEAGAVFAGDAAASFAAVAAEKDEDFAGLDVPRCPVCGEYLRPDVVWFGEMLPTRTLDAAFSEAERCDLFLSIGTSALVQPAASLPLVAVKRGIPVIEINPVATAISDQMTLSIRGTAGQTLSAIL
;
A
#
# COMPACT_ATOMS: atom_id res chain seq x y z
N MET A 1 10.37 -27.07 44.82
CA MET A 1 8.96 -26.62 44.84
C MET A 1 8.47 -26.73 43.41
N SER A 2 7.52 -27.62 43.14
CA SER A 2 6.95 -27.81 41.81
C SER A 2 6.10 -26.59 41.44
N GLU A 3 6.44 -25.92 40.35
CA GLU A 3 5.54 -24.94 39.74
C GLU A 3 4.26 -25.67 39.33
N ALA A 4 3.16 -25.33 39.99
CA ALA A 4 1.84 -25.78 39.59
C ALA A 4 1.51 -25.13 38.24
N GLU A 5 1.37 -25.93 37.19
CA GLU A 5 0.82 -25.48 35.91
C GLU A 5 -0.54 -24.81 36.16
N GLU A 6 -0.64 -23.51 35.86
CA GLU A 6 -1.93 -22.82 35.87
C GLU A 6 -2.89 -23.52 34.90
N PRO A 7 -4.11 -23.85 35.33
CA PRO A 7 -5.07 -24.53 34.46
C PRO A 7 -5.41 -23.63 33.27
N LYS A 8 -5.09 -24.09 32.05
CA LYS A 8 -5.45 -23.40 30.80
C LYS A 8 -6.96 -23.12 30.80
N PRO A 9 -7.40 -21.87 30.57
CA PRO A 9 -8.81 -21.54 30.62
C PRO A 9 -9.59 -22.31 29.56
N HIS A 10 -10.77 -22.79 29.94
CA HIS A 10 -11.66 -23.56 29.05
C HIS A 10 -11.88 -22.82 27.71
N PRO A 11 -11.89 -23.51 26.55
CA PRO A 11 -12.01 -22.88 25.23
C PRO A 11 -13.23 -21.94 25.07
N SER A 12 -14.33 -22.24 25.77
CA SER A 12 -15.53 -21.41 25.83
C SER A 12 -15.31 -20.07 26.55
N LEU A 13 -14.46 -20.05 27.59
CA LEU A 13 -14.10 -18.84 28.32
C LEU A 13 -13.18 -17.94 27.48
N GLN A 14 -12.20 -18.53 26.77
CA GLN A 14 -11.33 -17.80 25.84
C GLN A 14 -12.14 -17.16 24.70
N PHE A 15 -13.09 -17.90 24.12
CA PHE A 15 -14.01 -17.35 23.11
C PHE A 15 -14.84 -16.19 23.66
N ALA A 16 -15.43 -16.34 24.86
CA ALA A 16 -16.23 -15.29 25.50
C ALA A 16 -15.41 -14.03 25.80
N VAL A 17 -14.15 -14.18 26.23
CA VAL A 17 -13.23 -13.05 26.47
C VAL A 17 -12.90 -12.34 25.16
N ILE A 18 -12.53 -13.06 24.10
CA ILE A 18 -12.22 -12.48 22.79
C ILE A 18 -13.45 -11.72 22.24
N GLN A 19 -14.63 -12.33 22.29
CA GLN A 19 -15.87 -11.68 21.83
C GLN A 19 -16.20 -10.43 22.64
N SER A 20 -15.98 -10.47 23.95
CA SER A 20 -16.19 -9.32 24.84
C SER A 20 -15.19 -8.19 24.51
N LEU A 21 -13.92 -8.50 24.26
CA LEU A 21 -12.91 -7.52 23.83
C LEU A 21 -13.23 -6.90 22.47
N VAL A 22 -13.65 -7.69 21.49
CA VAL A 22 -14.09 -7.21 20.18
C VAL A 22 -15.31 -6.30 20.32
N THR A 23 -16.28 -6.70 21.14
CA THR A 23 -17.50 -5.92 21.40
C THR A 23 -17.17 -4.58 22.06
N LEU A 24 -16.38 -4.59 23.14
CA LEU A 24 -15.94 -3.38 23.84
C LEU A 24 -15.15 -2.45 22.92
N THR A 25 -14.25 -3.00 22.10
CA THR A 25 -13.47 -2.22 21.13
C THR A 25 -14.37 -1.61 20.06
N THR A 26 -15.36 -2.36 19.57
CA THR A 26 -16.34 -1.87 18.60
C THR A 26 -17.18 -0.74 19.19
N VAL A 27 -17.73 -0.92 20.39
CA VAL A 27 -18.51 0.12 21.09
C VAL A 27 -17.67 1.37 21.34
N LYS A 28 -16.41 1.22 21.81
CA LYS A 28 -15.46 2.33 21.96
C LYS A 28 -15.33 3.11 20.66
N TRP A 29 -15.11 2.42 19.55
CA TRP A 29 -14.90 3.07 18.26
C TRP A 29 -16.15 3.70 17.67
N VAL A 30 -17.34 3.14 17.92
CA VAL A 30 -18.62 3.77 17.55
C VAL A 30 -18.75 5.13 18.24
N ILE A 31 -18.48 5.18 19.56
CA ILE A 31 -18.58 6.42 20.35
C ILE A 31 -17.53 7.43 19.90
N LEU A 32 -16.26 7.02 19.79
CA LEU A 32 -15.17 7.90 19.37
C LEU A 32 -15.40 8.44 17.95
N ALA A 33 -15.82 7.60 17.01
CA ALA A 33 -16.13 8.04 15.66
C ALA A 33 -17.29 9.03 15.60
N ALA A 34 -18.35 8.83 16.39
CA ALA A 34 -19.45 9.78 16.48
C ALA A 34 -18.99 11.13 17.03
N ILE A 35 -18.13 11.13 18.07
CA ILE A 35 -17.49 12.34 18.59
C ILE A 35 -16.68 13.04 17.48
N ALA A 36 -15.82 12.29 16.77
CA ALA A 36 -15.02 12.82 15.67
C ALA A 36 -15.90 13.49 14.60
N GLY A 37 -16.97 12.82 14.16
CA GLY A 37 -17.91 13.36 13.18
C GLY A 37 -18.57 14.66 13.64
N PHE A 38 -18.95 14.74 14.93
CA PHE A 38 -19.57 15.95 15.50
C PHE A 38 -18.59 17.12 15.60
N ILE A 39 -17.43 16.90 16.23
CA ILE A 39 -16.44 17.98 16.46
C ILE A 39 -15.83 18.50 15.16
N VAL A 40 -15.80 17.68 14.10
CA VAL A 40 -15.33 18.08 12.76
C VAL A 40 -16.45 18.69 11.91
N GLY A 41 -17.68 18.19 12.01
CA GLY A 41 -18.81 18.67 11.22
C GLY A 41 -19.13 20.15 11.47
N VAL A 42 -19.07 20.60 12.73
CA VAL A 42 -19.35 22.01 13.09
C VAL A 42 -18.37 23.00 12.43
N PRO A 43 -17.04 22.90 12.61
CA PRO A 43 -16.09 23.82 11.98
C PRO A 43 -16.11 23.70 10.45
N THR A 44 -16.36 22.50 9.91
CA THR A 44 -16.53 22.31 8.46
C THR A 44 -17.74 23.11 7.95
N ALA A 45 -18.88 23.05 8.64
CA ALA A 45 -20.08 23.83 8.27
C ALA A 45 -19.85 25.34 8.34
N VAL A 46 -19.15 25.81 9.39
CA VAL A 46 -18.80 27.23 9.53
C VAL A 46 -17.92 27.69 8.38
N PHE A 47 -16.87 26.93 8.05
CA PHE A 47 -15.99 27.23 6.91
C PHE A 47 -16.78 27.33 5.60
N LEU A 48 -17.66 26.35 5.33
CA LEU A 48 -18.46 26.32 4.11
C LEU A 48 -19.43 27.51 4.02
N ARG A 49 -20.09 27.88 5.12
CA ARG A 49 -20.99 29.05 5.13
C ARG A 49 -20.27 30.37 4.95
N LEU A 50 -19.09 30.52 5.56
CA LEU A 50 -18.26 31.71 5.36
C LEU A 50 -17.78 31.81 3.91
N LEU A 51 -17.45 30.66 3.30
CA LEU A 51 -17.06 30.59 1.90
C LEU A 51 -18.22 30.97 0.98
N ASP A 52 -19.38 30.33 1.13
CA ASP A 52 -20.56 30.56 0.29
C ASP A 52 -21.05 32.02 0.42
N GLY A 53 -21.12 32.55 1.65
CA GLY A 53 -21.50 33.94 1.89
C GLY A 53 -20.49 34.96 1.37
N GLY A 54 -19.19 34.63 1.40
CA GLY A 54 -18.15 35.48 0.83
C GLY A 54 -18.22 35.53 -0.70
N ILE A 55 -18.40 34.36 -1.33
CA ILE A 55 -18.56 34.25 -2.78
C ILE A 55 -19.81 35.00 -3.24
N SER A 56 -20.95 34.83 -2.56
CA SER A 56 -22.20 35.50 -2.96
C SER A 56 -22.09 37.02 -2.95
N VAL A 57 -21.32 37.61 -2.02
CA VAL A 57 -21.11 39.06 -1.98
C VAL A 57 -20.11 39.52 -3.04
N VAL A 58 -18.98 38.84 -3.20
CA VAL A 58 -17.92 39.29 -4.12
C VAL A 58 -18.30 39.08 -5.58
N TYR A 59 -19.04 38.01 -5.91
CA TYR A 59 -19.38 37.69 -7.29
C TYR A 59 -20.51 38.58 -7.85
N GLU A 60 -21.23 39.32 -6.98
CA GLU A 60 -22.15 40.38 -7.40
C GLU A 60 -21.41 41.63 -7.94
N LEU A 61 -20.13 41.80 -7.62
CA LEU A 61 -19.35 42.94 -8.09
C LEU A 61 -19.03 42.79 -9.59
N PRO A 62 -19.23 43.85 -10.39
CA PRO A 62 -18.82 43.83 -11.79
C PRO A 62 -17.30 43.66 -11.87
N HIS A 63 -16.86 42.71 -12.68
CA HIS A 63 -15.44 42.40 -12.90
C HIS A 63 -14.68 42.00 -11.62
N PHE A 64 -15.32 41.28 -10.69
CA PHE A 64 -14.68 40.78 -9.45
C PHE A 64 -13.34 40.06 -9.69
N TYR A 65 -13.15 39.44 -10.86
CA TYR A 65 -11.92 38.75 -11.26
C TYR A 65 -10.66 39.63 -11.23
N VAL A 66 -10.80 40.97 -11.23
CA VAL A 66 -9.68 41.91 -11.05
C VAL A 66 -9.07 41.79 -9.65
N LEU A 67 -9.80 41.23 -8.67
CA LEU A 67 -9.33 41.01 -7.30
C LEU A 67 -8.44 39.76 -7.15
N ILE A 68 -8.38 38.88 -8.16
CA ILE A 68 -7.61 37.62 -8.09
C ILE A 68 -6.14 37.85 -7.71
N PRO A 69 -5.38 38.78 -8.33
CA PRO A 69 -3.98 38.97 -7.98
C PRO A 69 -3.80 39.44 -6.54
N VAL A 70 -4.71 40.28 -6.03
CA VAL A 70 -4.73 40.71 -4.63
C VAL A 70 -4.98 39.50 -3.73
N GLY A 71 -5.94 38.64 -4.07
CA GLY A 71 -6.26 37.44 -3.31
C GLY A 71 -5.10 36.45 -3.24
N LEU A 72 -4.41 36.20 -4.35
CA LEU A 72 -3.24 35.31 -4.36
C LEU A 72 -2.08 35.89 -3.55
N VAL A 73 -1.81 37.18 -3.65
CA VAL A 73 -0.75 37.84 -2.85
C VAL A 73 -1.06 37.80 -1.36
N LEU A 74 -2.32 38.08 -0.97
CA LEU A 74 -2.75 37.98 0.42
C LEU A 74 -2.67 36.55 0.95
N SER A 75 -3.15 35.58 0.18
CA SER A 75 -3.05 34.15 0.50
C SER A 75 -1.60 33.72 0.71
N TYR A 76 -0.70 34.12 -0.19
CA TYR A 76 0.73 33.89 -0.06
C TYR A 76 1.29 34.49 1.25
N PHE A 77 0.94 35.73 1.61
CA PHE A 77 1.43 36.34 2.86
C PHE A 77 0.89 35.66 4.11
N ILE A 78 -0.39 35.28 4.11
CA ILE A 78 -1.02 34.54 5.22
C ILE A 78 -0.26 33.23 5.48
N VAL A 79 -0.04 32.44 4.43
CA VAL A 79 0.67 31.15 4.54
C VAL A 79 2.15 31.37 4.89
N SER A 80 2.86 32.19 4.13
CA SER A 80 4.32 32.34 4.27
C SER A 80 4.76 32.97 5.59
N ARG A 81 3.93 33.83 6.22
CA ARG A 81 4.28 34.48 7.49
C ARG A 81 3.72 33.77 8.72
N LEU A 82 2.53 33.19 8.65
CA LEU A 82 1.85 32.66 9.84
C LEU A 82 2.05 31.16 10.03
N ALA A 83 2.07 30.39 8.94
CA ALA A 83 2.31 28.95 8.98
C ALA A 83 2.88 28.45 7.63
N PRO A 84 4.22 28.50 7.43
CA PRO A 84 4.86 28.00 6.22
C PRO A 84 4.54 26.52 5.92
N ASP A 85 4.33 25.74 6.99
CA ASP A 85 3.88 24.35 6.93
C ASP A 85 2.47 24.19 6.36
N ALA A 86 1.73 25.27 6.05
CA ALA A 86 0.39 25.23 5.45
C ALA A 86 0.41 25.28 3.90
N LYS A 87 1.59 25.21 3.26
CA LYS A 87 1.74 25.24 1.80
C LYS A 87 1.19 23.98 1.10
N GLY A 88 0.81 24.10 -0.17
CA GLY A 88 0.26 22.99 -0.96
C GLY A 88 -1.27 22.90 -0.88
N HIS A 89 -1.86 21.79 -1.32
CA HIS A 89 -3.32 21.67 -1.51
C HIS A 89 -4.09 21.06 -0.30
N GLY A 90 -3.42 20.84 0.83
CA GLY A 90 -4.03 20.44 2.12
C GLY A 90 -4.18 18.93 2.33
N THR A 91 -4.81 18.21 1.39
CA THR A 91 -5.02 16.75 1.52
C THR A 91 -3.70 15.97 1.61
N GLU A 92 -2.64 16.44 0.96
CA GLU A 92 -1.29 15.84 1.01
C GLU A 92 -0.75 15.80 2.44
N GLN A 93 -0.75 16.95 3.12
CA GLN A 93 -0.23 17.07 4.48
C GLN A 93 -0.96 16.17 5.47
N VAL A 94 -2.23 15.93 5.20
CA VAL A 94 -3.07 15.06 5.99
C VAL A 94 -2.65 13.60 5.81
N ILE A 95 -2.42 13.16 4.56
CA ILE A 95 -1.89 11.82 4.26
C ILE A 95 -0.50 11.66 4.88
N GLU A 96 0.40 12.62 4.64
CA GLU A 96 1.75 12.67 5.20
C GLU A 96 1.74 12.61 6.74
N SER A 97 0.80 13.30 7.40
CA SER A 97 0.71 13.28 8.87
C SER A 97 0.41 11.89 9.42
N ILE A 98 -0.38 11.09 8.71
CA ILE A 98 -0.72 9.73 9.12
C ILE A 98 0.49 8.80 8.95
N HIS A 99 1.21 8.92 7.83
CA HIS A 99 2.33 8.04 7.51
C HIS A 99 3.63 8.38 8.25
N HIS A 100 3.93 9.67 8.42
CA HIS A 100 5.22 10.13 8.93
C HIS A 100 5.16 10.80 10.31
N HIS A 101 3.99 11.24 10.76
CA HIS A 101 3.83 12.00 12.01
C HIS A 101 2.87 11.36 13.00
N ASP A 102 2.58 10.05 12.87
CA ASP A 102 1.69 9.31 13.76
C ASP A 102 0.30 9.96 13.93
N GLY A 103 -0.20 10.69 12.92
CA GLY A 103 -1.45 11.46 12.97
C GLY A 103 -1.38 12.78 13.76
N ASP A 104 -0.20 13.27 14.12
CA ASP A 104 -0.07 14.60 14.74
C ASP A 104 -0.14 15.71 13.71
N VAL A 105 -1.06 16.66 13.93
CA VAL A 105 -1.26 17.83 13.07
C VAL A 105 -1.05 19.09 13.90
N ARG A 106 -0.20 20.00 13.40
CA ARG A 106 0.11 21.26 14.08
C ARG A 106 -1.12 22.16 14.10
N LEU A 107 -1.62 22.48 15.29
CA LEU A 107 -2.85 23.27 15.50
C LEU A 107 -2.85 24.63 14.80
N ARG A 108 -1.68 25.29 14.72
CA ARG A 108 -1.52 26.60 14.06
C ARG A 108 -1.84 26.56 12.57
N VAL A 109 -1.65 25.42 11.91
CA VAL A 109 -1.83 25.27 10.46
C VAL A 109 -3.30 25.42 10.05
N ILE A 110 -4.23 24.96 10.90
CA ILE A 110 -5.67 24.89 10.60
C ILE A 110 -6.29 26.28 10.34
N PRO A 111 -6.26 27.26 11.28
CA PRO A 111 -6.88 28.56 11.06
C PRO A 111 -6.19 29.36 9.96
N VAL A 112 -4.86 29.23 9.81
CA VAL A 112 -4.09 29.91 8.76
C VAL A 112 -4.50 29.40 7.38
N LYS A 113 -4.60 28.07 7.21
CA LYS A 113 -5.02 27.46 5.96
C LYS A 113 -6.45 27.80 5.59
N MET A 114 -7.35 27.79 6.57
CA MET A 114 -8.74 28.16 6.39
C MET A 114 -8.84 29.59 5.84
N LEU A 115 -8.16 30.55 6.49
CA LEU A 115 -8.16 31.94 6.08
C LEU A 115 -7.56 32.14 4.68
N ALA A 116 -6.39 31.53 4.41
CA ALA A 116 -5.74 31.62 3.10
C ALA A 116 -6.63 31.07 1.98
N THR A 117 -7.35 29.98 2.25
CA THR A 117 -8.29 29.37 1.30
C THR A 117 -9.51 30.27 1.07
N LEU A 118 -10.13 30.78 2.13
CA LEU A 118 -11.27 31.70 2.01
C LEU A 118 -10.88 32.89 1.12
N VAL A 119 -9.73 33.52 1.40
CA VAL A 119 -9.21 34.64 0.59
C VAL A 119 -8.98 34.23 -0.86
N THR A 120 -8.38 33.06 -1.10
CA THR A 120 -8.12 32.56 -2.46
C THR A 120 -9.42 32.35 -3.23
N LEU A 121 -10.39 31.65 -2.66
CA LEU A 121 -11.62 31.25 -3.36
C LEU A 121 -12.61 32.41 -3.52
N ILE A 122 -12.83 33.21 -2.47
CA ILE A 122 -13.76 34.34 -2.48
C ILE A 122 -13.33 35.38 -3.54
N LEU A 123 -12.02 35.60 -3.69
CA LEU A 123 -11.47 36.56 -4.66
C LEU A 123 -11.24 35.96 -6.05
N GLY A 124 -11.71 34.72 -6.31
CA GLY A 124 -11.76 34.13 -7.64
C GLY A 124 -10.63 33.18 -8.02
N GLY A 125 -9.75 32.77 -7.10
CA GLY A 125 -8.75 31.73 -7.37
C GLY A 125 -9.39 30.39 -7.74
N SER A 126 -8.83 29.69 -8.74
CA SER A 126 -9.35 28.41 -9.21
C SER A 126 -8.85 27.24 -8.34
N ALA A 127 -9.60 26.90 -7.30
CA ALA A 127 -9.30 25.78 -6.40
C ALA A 127 -10.60 25.20 -5.79
N GLY A 128 -10.45 24.12 -5.02
CA GLY A 128 -11.51 23.41 -4.32
C GLY A 128 -11.59 23.73 -2.82
N LYS A 129 -12.69 23.34 -2.19
CA LYS A 129 -12.95 23.55 -0.75
C LYS A 129 -12.64 22.31 0.11
N GLU A 130 -12.37 21.18 -0.51
CA GLU A 130 -12.28 19.86 0.14
C GLU A 130 -10.98 19.64 0.90
N GLY A 131 -9.84 20.01 0.29
CA GLY A 131 -8.53 19.92 0.93
C GLY A 131 -8.49 20.64 2.29
N PRO A 132 -8.95 21.90 2.39
CA PRO A 132 -9.04 22.59 3.67
C PRO A 132 -10.02 21.92 4.64
N SER A 133 -11.16 21.40 4.18
CA SER A 133 -12.10 20.66 5.05
C SER A 133 -11.50 19.36 5.60
N ALA A 134 -10.79 18.59 4.78
CA ALA A 134 -10.06 17.40 5.22
C ALA A 134 -8.98 17.76 6.26
N GLN A 135 -8.30 18.89 6.07
CA GLN A 135 -7.28 19.38 6.98
C GLN A 135 -7.85 19.95 8.29
N ILE A 136 -9.00 20.63 8.24
CA ILE A 136 -9.79 20.99 9.43
C ILE A 136 -10.14 19.72 10.19
N GLY A 137 -10.64 18.70 9.48
CA GLY A 137 -11.00 17.42 10.07
C GLY A 137 -9.84 16.73 10.76
N ALA A 138 -8.72 16.53 10.06
CA ALA A 138 -7.51 15.93 10.60
C ALA A 138 -6.96 16.73 11.79
N GLY A 139 -6.92 18.06 11.68
CA GLY A 139 -6.38 18.94 12.69
C GLY A 139 -7.20 18.99 13.98
N VAL A 140 -8.52 19.11 13.87
CA VAL A 140 -9.45 19.07 15.02
C VAL A 140 -9.41 17.69 15.69
N ALA A 141 -9.42 16.62 14.90
CA ALA A 141 -9.32 15.26 15.42
C ALA A 141 -7.98 15.03 16.15
N SER A 142 -6.87 15.51 15.58
CA SER A 142 -5.54 15.42 16.20
C SER A 142 -5.45 16.21 17.50
N ALA A 143 -6.04 17.41 17.55
CA ALA A 143 -6.14 18.22 18.76
C ALA A 143 -6.89 17.51 19.88
N PHE A 144 -8.05 16.95 19.55
CA PHE A 144 -8.86 16.18 20.49
C PHE A 144 -8.13 14.92 20.96
N ALA A 145 -7.47 14.21 20.04
CA ALA A 145 -6.69 13.02 20.38
C ALA A 145 -5.55 13.32 21.37
N ARG A 146 -4.89 14.49 21.25
CA ARG A 146 -3.92 14.98 22.24
C ARG A 146 -4.57 15.32 23.58
N LEU A 147 -5.73 15.98 23.56
CA LEU A 147 -6.46 16.35 24.77
C LEU A 147 -6.81 15.12 25.62
N VAL A 148 -7.26 14.03 24.97
CA VAL A 148 -7.62 12.78 25.66
C VAL A 148 -6.47 11.77 25.73
N ARG A 149 -5.25 12.18 25.35
CA ARG A 149 -4.01 11.37 25.41
C ARG A 149 -4.13 9.99 24.73
N MET A 150 -4.67 9.96 23.52
CA MET A 150 -4.75 8.71 22.74
C MET A 150 -3.35 8.16 22.43
N ASN A 151 -3.24 6.83 22.41
CA ASN A 151 -2.03 6.16 21.90
C ASN A 151 -1.86 6.42 20.39
N LYS A 152 -0.67 6.11 19.83
CA LYS A 152 -0.34 6.41 18.43
C LYS A 152 -1.32 5.79 17.43
N LEU A 153 -1.64 4.51 17.59
CA LEU A 153 -2.53 3.78 16.67
C LEU A 153 -3.98 4.30 16.72
N ASP A 154 -4.49 4.59 17.91
CA ASP A 154 -5.82 5.17 18.09
C ASP A 154 -5.86 6.61 17.57
N ARG A 155 -4.79 7.40 17.76
CA ARG A 155 -4.69 8.75 17.18
C ARG A 155 -4.73 8.71 15.65
N GLN A 156 -3.96 7.84 15.00
CA GLN A 156 -4.00 7.69 13.53
C GLN A 156 -5.41 7.34 13.04
N ARG A 157 -6.08 6.37 13.69
CA ARG A 157 -7.46 5.99 13.38
C ARG A 157 -8.45 7.13 13.62
N PHE A 158 -8.28 7.90 14.69
CA PHE A 158 -9.16 9.02 15.03
C PHE A 158 -8.97 10.20 14.07
N VAL A 159 -7.73 10.49 13.68
CA VAL A 159 -7.41 11.50 12.65
C VAL A 159 -8.01 11.10 11.32
N LEU A 160 -7.95 9.83 10.94
CA LEU A 160 -8.65 9.30 9.76
C LEU A 160 -10.16 9.54 9.80
N CYS A 161 -10.80 9.33 10.95
CA CYS A 161 -12.21 9.69 11.14
C CYS A 161 -12.44 11.18 10.88
N GLY A 162 -11.51 12.03 11.31
CA GLY A 162 -11.52 13.46 11.02
C GLY A 162 -11.44 13.77 9.52
N ILE A 163 -10.57 13.10 8.77
CA ILE A 163 -10.47 13.24 7.31
C ILE A 163 -11.80 12.87 6.65
N SER A 164 -12.34 11.69 7.01
CA SER A 164 -13.61 11.19 6.49
C SER A 164 -14.76 12.15 6.79
N ALA A 165 -14.83 12.65 8.03
CA ALA A 165 -15.82 13.63 8.45
C ALA A 165 -15.70 14.94 7.66
N GLY A 166 -14.49 15.50 7.54
CA GLY A 166 -14.25 16.72 6.78
C GLY A 166 -14.64 16.59 5.31
N PHE A 167 -14.30 15.47 4.67
CA PHE A 167 -14.68 15.19 3.29
C PHE A 167 -16.21 15.05 3.11
N SER A 168 -16.85 14.23 3.94
CA SER A 168 -18.30 14.01 3.89
C SER A 168 -19.10 15.27 4.21
N GLY A 169 -18.62 16.09 5.15
CA GLY A 169 -19.24 17.36 5.49
C GLY A 169 -19.26 18.37 4.33
N VAL A 170 -18.38 18.22 3.33
CA VAL A 170 -18.41 19.03 2.10
C VAL A 170 -19.42 18.47 1.11
N PHE A 171 -19.29 17.19 0.75
CA PHE A 171 -20.02 16.64 -0.37
C PHE A 171 -21.40 16.08 -0.02
N GLY A 172 -21.59 15.66 1.22
CA GLY A 172 -22.79 14.94 1.66
C GLY A 172 -22.84 13.50 1.17
N THR A 173 -21.67 12.89 0.90
CA THR A 173 -21.49 11.50 0.46
C THR A 173 -20.74 10.69 1.53
N PRO A 174 -21.42 10.24 2.61
CA PRO A 174 -20.77 9.58 3.74
C PRO A 174 -20.01 8.31 3.38
N LEU A 175 -20.59 7.45 2.54
CA LEU A 175 -19.98 6.16 2.20
C LEU A 175 -18.71 6.38 1.37
N ALA A 176 -18.81 7.24 0.35
CA ALA A 176 -17.67 7.64 -0.46
C ALA A 176 -16.57 8.31 0.37
N GLY A 177 -16.93 9.20 1.32
CA GLY A 177 -15.97 9.88 2.17
C GLY A 177 -15.17 8.93 3.07
N ALA A 178 -15.83 7.90 3.60
CA ALA A 178 -15.18 6.89 4.44
C ALA A 178 -14.25 5.96 3.64
N LEU A 179 -14.70 5.56 2.45
CA LEU A 179 -13.89 4.77 1.53
C LEU A 179 -12.70 5.57 1.01
N PHE A 180 -12.92 6.84 0.63
CA PHE A 180 -11.86 7.73 0.16
C PHE A 180 -10.79 7.89 1.23
N ALA A 181 -11.16 8.22 2.47
CA ALA A 181 -10.20 8.35 3.57
C ALA A 181 -9.39 7.06 3.79
N SER A 182 -10.01 5.89 3.60
CA SER A 182 -9.36 4.59 3.79
C SER A 182 -8.49 4.15 2.61
N GLU A 183 -8.85 4.54 1.39
CA GLU A 183 -8.20 4.14 0.14
C GLU A 183 -7.07 5.11 -0.25
N VAL A 184 -7.24 6.41 -0.01
CA VAL A 184 -6.29 7.45 -0.45
C VAL A 184 -4.92 7.36 0.23
N LEU A 185 -4.79 6.65 1.36
CA LEU A 185 -3.52 6.50 2.07
C LEU A 185 -2.53 5.55 1.37
N SER A 186 -3.03 4.55 0.66
CA SER A 186 -2.17 3.50 0.11
C SER A 186 -2.70 2.92 -1.18
N ILE A 187 -1.85 2.94 -2.22
CA ILE A 187 -2.18 2.35 -3.52
C ILE A 187 -1.97 0.83 -3.45
N GLY A 188 -3.04 0.07 -3.69
CA GLY A 188 -3.00 -1.39 -3.78
C GLY A 188 -3.19 -2.13 -2.45
N ARG A 189 -3.52 -1.46 -1.35
CA ARG A 189 -3.86 -2.12 -0.07
C ARG A 189 -4.99 -1.39 0.66
N PHE A 190 -6.04 -2.13 1.03
CA PHE A 190 -7.18 -1.60 1.77
C PHE A 190 -7.22 -2.15 3.21
N HIS A 191 -7.33 -1.27 4.20
CA HIS A 191 -7.30 -1.63 5.63
C HIS A 191 -8.71 -1.62 6.24
N TYR A 192 -9.38 -2.78 6.25
CA TYR A 192 -10.78 -2.91 6.71
C TYR A 192 -11.02 -2.50 8.16
N ASN A 193 -10.02 -2.64 9.03
CA ASN A 193 -10.12 -2.26 10.45
C ASN A 193 -10.32 -0.74 10.68
N ARG A 194 -10.15 0.08 9.64
CA ARG A 194 -10.35 1.54 9.67
C ARG A 194 -11.71 1.98 9.16
N LEU A 195 -12.43 1.11 8.46
CA LEU A 195 -13.64 1.46 7.70
C LEU A 195 -14.83 1.83 8.61
N LEU A 196 -15.14 1.01 9.62
CA LEU A 196 -16.28 1.26 10.50
C LEU A 196 -16.18 2.61 11.25
N PRO A 197 -15.06 2.96 11.90
CA PRO A 197 -14.90 4.28 12.51
C PRO A 197 -15.05 5.42 11.49
N ALA A 198 -14.43 5.29 10.31
CA ALA A 198 -14.53 6.31 9.27
C ALA A 198 -15.98 6.52 8.82
N LEU A 199 -16.73 5.44 8.57
CA LEU A 199 -18.14 5.49 8.18
C LEU A 199 -18.98 6.25 9.19
N ILE A 200 -18.90 5.90 10.47
CA ILE A 200 -19.70 6.54 11.52
C ILE A 200 -19.38 8.04 11.60
N ALA A 201 -18.11 8.40 11.59
CA ALA A 201 -17.69 9.81 11.60
C ALA A 201 -18.20 10.57 10.35
N SER A 202 -18.14 9.93 9.19
CA SER A 202 -18.62 10.44 7.91
C SER A 202 -20.12 10.76 7.93
N TYR A 203 -20.95 9.81 8.41
CA TYR A 203 -22.40 9.99 8.50
C TYR A 203 -22.78 11.06 9.52
N VAL A 204 -22.16 11.04 10.71
CA VAL A 204 -22.42 12.05 11.74
C VAL A 204 -22.04 13.43 11.25
N SER A 205 -20.90 13.58 10.55
CA SER A 205 -20.49 14.87 10.00
C SER A 205 -21.48 15.39 8.96
N ALA A 206 -21.91 14.55 8.01
CA ALA A 206 -22.93 14.92 7.03
C ALA A 206 -24.27 15.35 7.68
N PHE A 207 -24.69 14.67 8.75
CA PHE A 207 -25.88 15.08 9.50
C PHE A 207 -25.70 16.44 10.15
N VAL A 208 -24.56 16.68 10.79
CA VAL A 208 -24.25 17.96 11.44
C VAL A 208 -24.21 19.10 10.43
N THR A 209 -23.48 18.95 9.32
CA THR A 209 -23.38 19.99 8.28
C THR A 209 -24.74 20.29 7.64
N ARG A 210 -25.54 19.26 7.36
CA ARG A 210 -26.91 19.43 6.84
C ARG A 210 -27.82 20.17 7.82
N ARG A 211 -27.77 19.84 9.11
CA ARG A 211 -28.56 20.53 10.16
C ARG A 211 -28.12 21.97 10.35
N LEU A 212 -26.84 22.25 10.15
CA LEU A 212 -26.29 23.60 10.08
C LEU A 212 -26.49 24.24 8.71
N GLY A 213 -27.38 23.72 7.87
CA GLY A 213 -27.84 24.30 6.61
C GLY A 213 -26.77 24.46 5.54
N VAL A 214 -25.78 23.57 5.51
CA VAL A 214 -24.90 23.36 4.35
C VAL A 214 -25.70 22.61 3.29
N ARG A 215 -25.71 23.11 2.05
CA ARG A 215 -26.29 22.40 0.90
C ARG A 215 -25.26 21.39 0.37
N HIS A 216 -25.70 20.14 0.23
CA HIS A 216 -24.89 19.08 -0.33
C HIS A 216 -25.23 18.85 -1.80
N LEU A 217 -24.35 18.17 -2.51
CA LEU A 217 -24.59 17.79 -3.89
C LEU A 217 -25.69 16.74 -3.93
N SER A 218 -26.74 17.00 -4.70
CA SER A 218 -27.83 16.05 -4.95
C SER A 218 -28.17 16.11 -6.42
N PHE A 219 -28.03 15.00 -7.12
CA PHE A 219 -28.32 14.90 -8.54
C PHE A 219 -29.34 13.79 -8.76
N SER A 220 -30.22 13.98 -9.74
CA SER A 220 -31.14 12.96 -10.21
C SER A 220 -30.88 12.74 -11.69
N VAL A 221 -30.23 11.62 -12.01
CA VAL A 221 -29.86 11.24 -13.37
C VAL A 221 -30.84 10.15 -13.79
N GLU A 222 -31.96 10.51 -14.41
CA GLU A 222 -32.91 9.56 -15.01
C GLU A 222 -32.62 9.41 -16.50
N HIS A 223 -31.92 8.34 -16.90
CA HIS A 223 -31.53 8.15 -18.30
C HIS A 223 -31.66 6.71 -18.77
N THR A 224 -31.77 6.60 -20.09
CA THR A 224 -31.74 5.31 -20.81
C THR A 224 -30.32 4.98 -21.21
N PHE A 225 -29.88 3.79 -20.88
CA PHE A 225 -28.58 3.28 -21.30
C PHE A 225 -28.73 2.50 -22.61
N PRO A 226 -27.74 2.52 -23.51
CA PRO A 226 -27.70 1.58 -24.62
C PRO A 226 -27.59 0.15 -24.08
N GLY A 227 -27.73 -0.86 -24.95
CA GLY A 227 -27.58 -2.26 -24.56
C GLY A 227 -26.27 -2.52 -23.78
N GLU A 228 -26.33 -3.41 -22.78
CA GLU A 228 -25.26 -3.59 -21.78
C GLU A 228 -23.87 -3.80 -22.39
N ALA A 229 -23.75 -4.59 -23.45
CA ALA A 229 -22.48 -4.85 -24.12
C ALA A 229 -21.88 -3.58 -24.77
N VAL A 230 -22.72 -2.75 -25.38
CA VAL A 230 -22.30 -1.47 -25.99
C VAL A 230 -21.89 -0.50 -24.90
N MET A 231 -22.65 -0.45 -23.80
CA MET A 231 -22.32 0.41 -22.68
C MET A 231 -20.98 0.00 -22.05
N LEU A 232 -20.77 -1.28 -21.82
CA LEU A 232 -19.52 -1.81 -21.28
C LEU A 232 -18.31 -1.40 -22.14
N LEU A 233 -18.41 -1.62 -23.46
CA LEU A 233 -17.35 -1.22 -24.40
C LEU A 233 -17.09 0.30 -24.35
N ASN A 234 -18.16 1.09 -24.34
CA ASN A 234 -18.05 2.55 -24.26
C ASN A 234 -17.39 3.00 -22.94
N MET A 235 -17.71 2.38 -21.81
CA MET A 235 -17.09 2.70 -20.52
C MET A 235 -15.60 2.36 -20.48
N VAL A 236 -15.19 1.27 -21.13
CA VAL A 236 -13.77 0.93 -21.27
C VAL A 236 -13.04 1.98 -22.12
N VAL A 237 -13.56 2.31 -23.29
CA VAL A 237 -12.94 3.31 -24.19
C VAL A 237 -12.91 4.69 -23.53
N PHE A 238 -14.01 5.09 -22.91
CA PHE A 238 -14.11 6.36 -22.20
C PHE A 238 -13.16 6.40 -21.00
N GLY A 239 -13.08 5.33 -20.20
CA GLY A 239 -12.14 5.21 -19.08
C GLY A 239 -10.67 5.37 -19.51
N LEU A 240 -10.27 4.81 -20.65
CA LEU A 240 -8.93 5.02 -21.22
C LEU A 240 -8.69 6.50 -21.56
N ALA A 241 -9.67 7.16 -22.19
CA ALA A 241 -9.58 8.58 -22.53
C ALA A 241 -9.51 9.48 -21.29
N VAL A 242 -10.31 9.18 -20.26
CA VAL A 242 -10.28 9.87 -18.96
C VAL A 242 -8.93 9.67 -18.28
N GLY A 243 -8.36 8.47 -18.32
CA GLY A 243 -7.02 8.18 -17.79
C GLY A 243 -5.93 9.00 -18.46
N LEU A 244 -5.95 9.12 -19.79
CA LEU A 244 -5.03 9.99 -20.53
C LEU A 244 -5.20 11.48 -20.18
N ALA A 245 -6.45 11.94 -20.03
CA ALA A 245 -6.73 13.30 -19.59
C ALA A 245 -6.22 13.55 -18.16
N ALA A 246 -6.29 12.55 -17.28
CA ALA A 246 -5.74 12.63 -15.93
C ALA A 246 -4.21 12.72 -15.94
N VAL A 247 -3.53 11.92 -16.78
CA VAL A 247 -2.06 12.03 -16.97
C VAL A 247 -1.68 13.43 -17.44
N LEU A 248 -2.42 14.00 -18.38
CA LEU A 248 -2.21 15.38 -18.85
C LEU A 248 -2.34 16.38 -17.69
N PHE A 249 -3.40 16.28 -16.89
CA PHE A 249 -3.63 17.20 -15.77
C PHE A 249 -2.56 17.11 -14.68
N VAL A 250 -2.22 15.90 -14.22
CA VAL A 250 -1.19 15.71 -13.20
C VAL A 250 0.18 16.18 -13.70
N SER A 251 0.53 15.85 -14.96
CA SER A 251 1.78 16.31 -15.58
C SER A 251 1.83 17.84 -15.69
N MET A 252 0.70 18.47 -16.01
CA MET A 252 0.59 19.91 -16.13
C MET A 252 0.72 20.62 -14.78
N LEU A 253 0.07 20.08 -13.75
CA LEU A 253 0.19 20.57 -12.37
C LEU A 253 1.66 20.58 -11.93
N ASN A 254 2.33 19.42 -12.02
CA ASN A 254 3.72 19.26 -11.60
C ASN A 254 4.67 20.17 -12.42
N ARG A 255 4.51 20.23 -13.74
CA ARG A 255 5.35 21.10 -14.59
C ARG A 255 5.15 22.59 -14.28
N THR A 256 3.93 23.00 -13.96
CA THR A 256 3.64 24.40 -13.61
C THR A 256 4.30 24.74 -12.27
N GLU A 257 4.22 23.82 -11.30
CA GLU A 257 4.90 23.96 -10.01
C GLU A 257 6.42 24.07 -10.20
N ASP A 258 7.03 23.20 -11.01
CA ASP A 258 8.47 23.25 -11.32
C ASP A 258 8.89 24.59 -11.96
N VAL A 259 8.10 25.10 -12.91
CA VAL A 259 8.38 26.38 -13.57
C VAL A 259 8.34 27.52 -12.57
N PHE A 260 7.29 27.58 -11.74
CA PHE A 260 7.17 28.59 -10.69
C PHE A 260 8.27 28.46 -9.64
N HIS A 261 8.69 27.24 -9.29
CA HIS A 261 9.79 27.01 -8.34
C HIS A 261 11.14 27.50 -8.90
N LYS A 262 11.42 27.24 -10.18
CA LYS A 262 12.66 27.65 -10.87
C LYS A 262 12.83 29.17 -10.97
N TRP A 263 11.75 29.94 -10.97
CA TRP A 263 11.84 31.40 -11.00
C TRP A 263 12.42 31.95 -9.69
N GLN A 264 13.59 32.56 -9.74
CA GLN A 264 14.26 33.19 -8.59
C GLN A 264 13.70 34.60 -8.31
N ILE A 265 12.38 34.73 -8.19
CA ILE A 265 11.70 35.99 -7.84
C ILE A 265 10.91 35.83 -6.52
N PRO A 266 10.59 36.93 -5.81
CA PRO A 266 9.82 36.85 -4.57
C PRO A 266 8.46 36.18 -4.78
N GLY A 267 8.02 35.37 -3.82
CA GLY A 267 6.77 34.61 -3.95
C GLY A 267 5.52 35.50 -4.09
N SER A 268 5.52 36.70 -3.52
CA SER A 268 4.45 37.69 -3.75
C SER A 268 4.39 38.17 -5.21
N VAL A 269 5.52 38.26 -5.89
CA VAL A 269 5.58 38.60 -7.32
C VAL A 269 5.09 37.42 -8.15
N LYS A 270 5.43 36.18 -7.78
CA LYS A 270 4.86 34.97 -8.40
C LYS A 270 3.33 34.94 -8.30
N ALA A 271 2.79 35.25 -7.11
CA ALA A 271 1.36 35.33 -6.87
C ALA A 271 0.68 36.41 -7.72
N LEU A 272 1.29 37.59 -7.82
CA LEU A 272 0.82 38.68 -8.69
C LEU A 272 0.79 38.26 -10.15
N ILE A 273 1.87 37.66 -10.66
CA ILE A 273 1.97 37.17 -12.05
C ILE A 273 0.90 36.09 -12.31
N GLY A 274 0.76 35.12 -11.40
CA GLY A 274 -0.26 34.08 -11.51
C GLY A 274 -1.67 34.68 -11.60
N GLY A 275 -1.97 35.68 -10.78
CA GLY A 275 -3.26 36.37 -10.82
C GLY A 275 -3.48 37.11 -12.15
N ILE A 276 -2.46 37.78 -12.67
CA ILE A 276 -2.52 38.45 -13.98
C ILE A 276 -2.78 37.43 -15.10
N ILE A 277 -2.11 36.28 -15.07
CA ILE A 277 -2.35 35.19 -16.04
C ILE A 277 -3.82 34.74 -16.00
N LEU A 278 -4.40 34.59 -14.81
CA LEU A 278 -5.82 34.23 -14.67
C LEU A 278 -6.77 35.31 -15.22
N ILE A 279 -6.46 36.59 -15.01
CA ILE A 279 -7.21 37.70 -15.64
C ILE A 279 -7.13 37.61 -17.16
N LEU A 280 -5.95 37.35 -17.73
CA LEU A 280 -5.77 37.21 -19.18
C LEU A 280 -6.59 36.04 -19.74
N VAL A 281 -6.73 34.94 -18.99
CA VAL A 281 -7.62 33.83 -19.37
C VAL A 281 -9.08 34.28 -19.39
N VAL A 282 -9.54 35.04 -18.39
CA VAL A 282 -10.91 35.57 -18.36
C VAL A 282 -11.17 36.50 -19.55
N ILE A 283 -10.24 37.41 -19.83
CA ILE A 283 -10.33 38.34 -20.97
C ILE A 283 -10.32 37.56 -22.30
N GLY A 284 -9.41 36.61 -22.47
CA GLY A 284 -9.26 35.85 -23.71
C GLY A 284 -10.41 34.90 -24.00
N THR A 285 -11.07 34.37 -22.96
CA THR A 285 -12.22 33.45 -23.11
C THR A 285 -13.58 34.16 -23.08
N GLY A 286 -13.61 35.42 -22.61
CA GLY A 286 -14.81 36.21 -22.41
C GLY A 286 -15.73 35.65 -21.32
N THR A 287 -15.20 34.89 -20.35
CA THR A 287 -16.00 34.25 -19.30
C THR A 287 -15.21 34.01 -18.02
N THR A 288 -15.89 34.06 -16.88
CA THR A 288 -15.36 33.74 -15.54
C THR A 288 -15.54 32.27 -15.15
N ASN A 289 -16.10 31.44 -16.01
CA ASN A 289 -16.49 30.06 -15.66
C ASN A 289 -15.31 29.11 -15.39
N PHE A 290 -14.08 29.50 -15.74
CA PHE A 290 -12.88 28.69 -15.52
C PHE A 290 -12.10 29.07 -14.25
N ILE A 291 -12.52 30.14 -13.55
CA ILE A 291 -11.97 30.56 -12.27
C ILE A 291 -12.88 30.12 -11.11
N GLY A 292 -12.51 30.37 -9.85
CA GLY A 292 -13.30 29.96 -8.69
C GLY A 292 -13.49 28.44 -8.54
N LEU A 293 -14.57 28.02 -7.86
CA LEU A 293 -14.90 26.60 -7.64
C LEU A 293 -15.31 25.90 -8.93
N GLY A 294 -16.28 26.48 -9.67
CA GLY A 294 -16.81 25.93 -10.91
C GLY A 294 -17.99 24.96 -10.75
N MET A 295 -18.58 24.84 -9.56
CA MET A 295 -19.68 23.89 -9.31
C MET A 295 -20.93 24.17 -10.16
N GLU A 296 -21.25 25.43 -10.48
CA GLU A 296 -22.39 25.75 -11.35
C GLU A 296 -22.27 25.13 -12.76
N ILE A 297 -21.03 24.98 -13.25
CA ILE A 297 -20.78 24.34 -14.55
C ILE A 297 -20.83 22.81 -14.43
N VAL A 298 -20.44 22.27 -13.27
CA VAL A 298 -20.66 20.85 -12.97
C VAL A 298 -22.15 20.55 -12.98
N ASP A 299 -22.96 21.35 -12.29
CA ASP A 299 -24.42 21.22 -12.26
C ASP A 299 -25.00 21.32 -13.68
N THR A 300 -24.60 22.35 -14.46
CA THR A 300 -25.01 22.52 -15.86
C THR A 300 -24.67 21.29 -16.73
N ALA A 301 -23.47 20.70 -16.54
CA ALA A 301 -23.06 19.52 -17.29
C ALA A 301 -23.85 18.27 -16.89
N LEU A 302 -24.18 18.13 -15.61
CA LEU A 302 -24.99 17.04 -15.06
C LEU A 302 -26.47 17.16 -15.41
N ASP A 303 -26.97 18.38 -15.63
CA ASP A 303 -28.31 18.65 -16.18
C ASP A 303 -28.41 18.31 -17.69
N GLY A 304 -27.34 17.78 -18.30
CA GLY A 304 -27.31 17.36 -19.70
C GLY A 304 -27.14 18.50 -20.69
N VAL A 305 -26.80 19.71 -20.24
CA VAL A 305 -26.61 20.87 -21.11
C VAL A 305 -25.22 20.79 -21.76
N ALA A 306 -25.19 20.85 -23.09
CA ALA A 306 -23.94 20.92 -23.85
C ALA A 306 -23.16 22.19 -23.48
N TYR A 307 -21.90 22.02 -23.06
CA TYR A 307 -21.05 23.13 -22.63
C TYR A 307 -19.83 23.33 -23.56
N ARG A 308 -19.05 24.39 -23.32
CA ARG A 308 -17.87 24.71 -24.13
C ARG A 308 -16.86 23.56 -24.11
N ARG A 309 -16.54 23.01 -25.29
CA ARG A 309 -15.60 21.88 -25.49
C ARG A 309 -14.19 22.08 -24.92
N VAL A 310 -13.76 23.33 -24.77
CA VAL A 310 -12.43 23.70 -24.23
C VAL A 310 -12.39 23.79 -22.70
N ALA A 311 -13.54 23.68 -22.03
CA ALA A 311 -13.67 23.86 -20.59
C ALA A 311 -12.72 23.01 -19.71
N PRO A 312 -12.56 21.68 -19.94
CA PRO A 312 -11.68 20.88 -19.09
C PRO A 312 -10.24 21.38 -19.14
N PHE A 313 -9.73 21.75 -20.32
CA PHE A 313 -8.35 22.21 -20.51
C PHE A 313 -8.09 23.58 -19.87
N PHE A 314 -9.05 24.52 -19.97
CA PHE A 314 -8.92 25.80 -19.29
C PHE A 314 -8.95 25.63 -17.76
N LYS A 315 -9.78 24.73 -17.23
CA LYS A 315 -9.80 24.47 -15.79
C LYS A 315 -8.51 23.82 -15.31
N MET A 316 -7.97 22.84 -16.05
CA MET A 316 -6.64 22.28 -15.79
C MET A 316 -5.58 23.38 -15.69
N PHE A 317 -5.60 24.34 -16.63
CA PHE A 317 -4.66 25.46 -16.66
C PHE A 317 -4.85 26.43 -15.48
N THR A 318 -6.07 26.94 -15.26
CA THR A 318 -6.32 27.93 -14.21
C THR A 318 -6.05 27.37 -12.82
N THR A 319 -6.39 26.11 -12.56
CA THR A 319 -6.10 25.45 -11.28
C THR A 319 -4.60 25.25 -11.08
N SER A 320 -3.87 24.79 -12.11
CA SER A 320 -2.41 24.61 -12.03
C SER A 320 -1.70 25.93 -11.72
N ILE A 321 -2.10 27.03 -12.39
CA ILE A 321 -1.55 28.38 -12.14
C ILE A 321 -1.91 28.87 -10.73
N THR A 322 -3.16 28.72 -10.30
CA THR A 322 -3.62 29.19 -8.98
C THR A 322 -2.80 28.56 -7.86
N LEU A 323 -2.64 27.24 -7.87
CA LEU A 323 -1.92 26.51 -6.82
C LEU A 323 -0.40 26.76 -6.87
N SER A 324 0.20 26.81 -8.07
CA SER A 324 1.64 27.04 -8.24
C SER A 324 2.07 28.48 -7.90
N ALA A 325 1.18 29.45 -8.11
CA ALA A 325 1.46 30.86 -7.84
C ALA A 325 1.36 31.25 -6.35
N GLY A 326 0.97 30.33 -5.47
CA GLY A 326 0.83 30.57 -4.03
C GLY A 326 -0.61 30.73 -3.54
N GLY A 327 -1.61 30.39 -4.37
CA GLY A 327 -2.98 30.23 -3.92
C GLY A 327 -3.14 29.02 -2.99
N SER A 328 -4.16 29.07 -2.13
CA SER A 328 -4.49 27.99 -1.20
C SER A 328 -5.86 27.42 -1.50
N GLY A 329 -5.96 26.09 -1.59
CA GLY A 329 -7.23 25.38 -1.69
C GLY A 329 -7.03 23.90 -2.02
N GLY A 330 -8.12 23.14 -2.02
CA GLY A 330 -8.14 21.74 -2.42
C GLY A 330 -8.05 21.58 -3.94
N ILE A 331 -7.80 20.35 -4.39
CA ILE A 331 -7.74 20.03 -5.83
C ILE A 331 -8.97 19.23 -6.31
N LEU A 332 -9.78 18.71 -5.39
CA LEU A 332 -10.91 17.83 -5.70
C LEU A 332 -12.05 18.54 -6.42
N GLY A 333 -12.44 19.76 -6.01
CA GLY A 333 -13.43 20.56 -6.75
C GLY A 333 -13.07 20.74 -8.23
N PRO A 334 -11.85 21.21 -8.56
CA PRO A 334 -11.36 21.23 -9.94
C PRO A 334 -11.34 19.86 -10.64
N ILE A 335 -10.97 18.78 -9.96
CA ILE A 335 -11.02 17.41 -10.50
C ILE A 335 -12.44 17.06 -10.93
N PHE A 336 -13.46 17.40 -10.13
CA PHE A 336 -14.87 17.19 -10.50
C PHE A 336 -15.29 18.02 -11.70
N PHE A 337 -14.92 19.30 -11.73
CA PHE A 337 -15.15 20.16 -12.90
C PHE A 337 -14.54 19.56 -14.16
N ILE A 338 -13.26 19.19 -14.10
CA ILE A 338 -12.53 18.69 -15.27
C ILE A 338 -13.15 17.38 -15.74
N GLY A 339 -13.44 16.45 -14.82
CA GLY A 339 -14.08 15.18 -15.16
C GLY A 339 -15.47 15.35 -15.77
N ALA A 340 -16.33 16.17 -15.15
CA ALA A 340 -17.68 16.43 -15.64
C ALA A 340 -17.66 17.09 -17.04
N THR A 341 -16.83 18.13 -17.21
CA THR A 341 -16.73 18.83 -18.50
C THR A 341 -16.00 18.03 -19.58
N PHE A 342 -15.09 17.11 -19.20
CA PHE A 342 -14.49 16.16 -20.14
C PHE A 342 -15.51 15.11 -20.60
N GLY A 343 -16.35 14.62 -19.69
CA GLY A 343 -17.50 13.78 -20.04
C GLY A 343 -18.49 14.48 -20.96
N ASN A 344 -18.80 15.75 -20.67
CA ASN A 344 -19.63 16.60 -21.51
C ASN A 344 -19.04 16.77 -22.93
N LEU A 345 -17.74 17.05 -23.03
CA LEU A 345 -17.01 17.08 -24.29
C LEU A 345 -17.12 15.75 -25.04
N TRP A 346 -16.87 14.63 -24.37
CA TRP A 346 -16.93 13.30 -24.95
C TRP A 346 -18.31 12.99 -25.51
N ALA A 347 -19.36 13.23 -24.72
CA ALA A 347 -20.73 13.04 -25.14
C ALA A 347 -21.09 13.87 -26.39
N GLN A 348 -20.65 15.13 -26.47
CA GLN A 348 -20.86 15.95 -27.66
C GLN A 348 -20.14 15.41 -28.90
N LEU A 349 -18.94 14.85 -28.75
CA LEU A 349 -18.16 14.33 -29.89
C LEU A 349 -18.77 13.06 -30.48
N PHE A 350 -19.37 12.21 -29.64
CA PHE A 350 -19.92 10.92 -30.04
C PHE A 350 -21.46 10.88 -30.02
N SER A 351 -22.11 12.03 -29.78
CA SER A 351 -23.57 12.16 -29.66
C SER A 351 -24.18 11.20 -28.63
N TYR A 352 -23.50 11.04 -27.50
CA TYR A 352 -24.01 10.29 -26.35
C TYR A 352 -24.77 11.19 -25.37
N ASP A 353 -25.40 10.57 -24.38
CA ASP A 353 -26.08 11.29 -23.30
C ASP A 353 -25.08 12.13 -22.48
N ILE A 354 -25.29 13.44 -22.48
CA ILE A 354 -24.37 14.42 -21.87
C ILE A 354 -24.35 14.29 -20.35
N ALA A 355 -25.51 14.09 -19.72
CA ALA A 355 -25.62 13.99 -18.27
C ALA A 355 -24.90 12.73 -17.76
N VAL A 356 -25.16 11.59 -18.40
CA VAL A 356 -24.54 10.29 -18.03
C VAL A 356 -23.02 10.35 -18.14
N TYR A 357 -22.48 10.82 -19.26
CA TYR A 357 -21.02 10.88 -19.42
C TYR A 357 -20.38 11.97 -18.58
N SER A 358 -21.06 13.08 -18.29
CA SER A 358 -20.58 14.07 -17.32
C SER A 358 -20.50 13.48 -15.91
N ALA A 359 -21.53 12.74 -15.48
CA ALA A 359 -21.55 12.06 -14.18
C ALA A 359 -20.43 11.02 -14.07
N ILE A 360 -20.30 10.14 -15.06
CA ILE A 360 -19.27 9.10 -15.11
C ILE A 360 -17.87 9.72 -15.24
N GLY A 361 -17.72 10.77 -16.05
CA GLY A 361 -16.46 11.48 -16.23
C GLY A 361 -15.98 12.13 -14.94
N MET A 362 -16.89 12.74 -14.16
CA MET A 362 -16.59 13.36 -12.87
C MET A 362 -15.90 12.40 -11.90
N VAL A 363 -16.47 11.20 -11.72
CA VAL A 363 -15.98 10.19 -10.78
C VAL A 363 -14.82 9.36 -11.35
N ALA A 364 -14.80 9.06 -12.65
CA ALA A 364 -13.69 8.35 -13.28
C ALA A 364 -12.41 9.21 -13.30
N PHE A 365 -12.54 10.53 -13.44
CA PHE A 365 -11.41 11.46 -13.36
C PHE A 365 -10.89 11.59 -11.93
N LEU A 366 -11.77 11.58 -10.92
CA LEU A 366 -11.38 11.42 -9.52
C LEU A 366 -10.57 10.15 -9.32
N ALA A 367 -11.11 8.98 -9.69
CA ALA A 367 -10.44 7.69 -9.53
C ALA A 367 -9.02 7.67 -10.11
N ALA A 368 -8.84 8.21 -11.30
CA ALA A 368 -7.54 8.29 -11.96
C ALA A 368 -6.58 9.25 -11.25
N THR A 369 -7.03 10.46 -10.90
CA THR A 369 -6.13 11.48 -10.34
C THR A 369 -5.74 11.21 -8.89
N THR A 370 -6.62 10.59 -8.09
CA THR A 370 -6.39 10.34 -6.66
C THR A 370 -6.05 8.89 -6.33
N ASN A 371 -6.05 8.00 -7.32
CA ASN A 371 -5.84 6.56 -7.14
C ASN A 371 -6.86 5.89 -6.20
N THR A 372 -8.13 6.34 -6.22
CA THR A 372 -9.21 5.82 -5.35
C THR A 372 -10.44 5.32 -6.14
N PRO A 373 -10.31 4.22 -6.91
CA PRO A 373 -11.41 3.71 -7.75
C PRO A 373 -12.61 3.21 -6.94
N ILE A 374 -12.41 2.62 -5.75
CA ILE A 374 -13.53 2.11 -4.94
C ILE A 374 -14.35 3.29 -4.40
N ALA A 375 -13.68 4.30 -3.84
CA ALA A 375 -14.36 5.49 -3.34
C ALA A 375 -15.13 6.22 -4.45
N ALA A 376 -14.57 6.31 -5.66
CA ALA A 376 -15.22 6.93 -6.81
C ALA A 376 -16.47 6.17 -7.26
N ALA A 377 -16.43 4.84 -7.30
CA ALA A 377 -17.60 4.02 -7.64
C ALA A 377 -18.75 4.23 -6.64
N PHE A 378 -18.45 4.21 -5.34
CA PHE A 378 -19.47 4.46 -4.32
C PHE A 378 -19.95 5.90 -4.28
N MET A 379 -19.09 6.87 -4.61
CA MET A 379 -19.50 8.25 -4.82
C MET A 379 -20.53 8.37 -5.94
N ALA A 380 -20.30 7.66 -7.04
CA ALA A 380 -21.26 7.63 -8.15
C ALA A 380 -22.60 7.02 -7.73
N ILE A 381 -22.59 6.00 -6.88
CA ILE A 381 -23.82 5.41 -6.32
C ILE A 381 -24.56 6.42 -5.43
N GLU A 382 -23.87 7.10 -4.53
CA GLU A 382 -24.48 8.08 -3.61
C GLU A 382 -25.00 9.33 -4.33
N LEU A 383 -24.32 9.78 -5.39
CA LEU A 383 -24.68 10.99 -6.12
C LEU A 383 -25.65 10.76 -7.28
N PHE A 384 -25.54 9.65 -8.00
CA PHE A 384 -26.22 9.42 -9.28
C PHE A 384 -27.04 8.12 -9.33
N GLY A 385 -27.05 7.34 -8.25
CA GLY A 385 -27.78 6.08 -8.16
C GLY A 385 -27.00 4.85 -8.63
N VAL A 386 -27.56 3.67 -8.31
CA VAL A 386 -26.88 2.37 -8.46
C VAL A 386 -26.56 2.03 -9.93
N GLN A 387 -27.45 2.35 -10.87
CA GLN A 387 -27.24 2.02 -12.29
C GLN A 387 -26.08 2.81 -12.88
N THR A 388 -26.06 4.13 -12.73
CA THR A 388 -24.94 4.99 -13.14
C THR A 388 -23.66 4.61 -12.39
N GLY A 389 -23.77 4.28 -11.11
CA GLY A 389 -22.65 3.84 -10.28
C GLY A 389 -21.95 2.58 -10.78
N GLY A 390 -22.71 1.60 -11.28
CA GLY A 390 -22.14 0.39 -11.88
C GLY A 390 -21.27 0.68 -13.11
N TRP A 391 -21.76 1.53 -14.03
CA TRP A 391 -21.00 1.93 -15.22
C TRP A 391 -19.81 2.83 -14.87
N ALA A 392 -20.00 3.73 -13.92
CA ALA A 392 -18.94 4.56 -13.38
C ALA A 392 -17.80 3.74 -12.78
N ALA A 393 -18.11 2.63 -12.09
CA ALA A 393 -17.09 1.75 -11.53
C ALA A 393 -16.18 1.16 -12.61
N VAL A 394 -16.72 0.78 -13.77
CA VAL A 394 -15.93 0.29 -14.91
C VAL A 394 -15.00 1.39 -15.44
N ALA A 395 -15.54 2.57 -15.73
CA ALA A 395 -14.74 3.67 -16.26
C ALA A 395 -13.66 4.12 -15.25
N ALA A 396 -13.99 4.16 -13.96
CA ALA A 396 -13.09 4.48 -12.86
C ALA A 396 -11.96 3.45 -12.70
N ALA A 397 -12.26 2.15 -12.82
CA ALA A 397 -11.24 1.11 -12.75
C ALA A 397 -10.27 1.19 -13.93
N VAL A 398 -10.79 1.42 -15.14
CA VAL A 398 -9.98 1.55 -16.35
C VAL A 398 -9.11 2.80 -16.30
N SER A 399 -9.68 3.95 -15.91
CA SER A 399 -8.92 5.21 -15.80
C SER A 399 -7.85 5.13 -14.70
N TYR A 400 -8.15 4.48 -13.57
CA TYR A 400 -7.20 4.16 -12.50
C TYR A 400 -6.03 3.30 -12.98
N LEU A 401 -6.26 2.29 -13.83
CA LEU A 401 -5.17 1.48 -14.38
C LEU A 401 -4.34 2.30 -15.37
N MET A 402 -5.00 3.09 -16.21
CA MET A 402 -4.37 3.85 -17.30
C MET A 402 -3.42 4.95 -16.80
N VAL A 403 -3.73 5.60 -15.67
CA VAL A 403 -2.90 6.66 -15.09
C VAL A 403 -1.58 6.14 -14.48
N GLY A 404 -1.45 4.83 -14.24
CA GLY A 404 -0.30 4.24 -13.57
C GLY A 404 -0.16 4.72 -12.13
N HIS A 405 1.05 5.01 -11.67
CA HIS A 405 1.31 5.51 -10.30
C HIS A 405 1.29 7.05 -10.19
N LEU A 406 0.98 7.76 -11.27
CA LEU A 406 0.81 9.21 -11.20
C LEU A 406 -0.37 9.54 -10.29
N SER A 407 -0.18 10.55 -9.45
CA SER A 407 -1.16 11.00 -8.47
C SER A 407 -1.06 12.50 -8.28
N VAL A 408 -2.17 13.13 -7.92
CA VAL A 408 -2.15 14.48 -7.34
C VAL A 408 -1.65 14.49 -5.89
N PHE A 409 -1.47 13.31 -5.27
CA PHE A 409 -0.99 13.13 -3.91
C PHE A 409 0.33 12.33 -3.90
N PRO A 410 1.49 13.00 -3.93
CA PRO A 410 2.78 12.30 -3.97
C PRO A 410 3.11 11.53 -2.67
N SER A 411 2.52 11.87 -1.53
CA SER A 411 2.70 11.15 -0.25
C SER A 411 2.00 9.78 -0.17
N GLN A 412 1.27 9.37 -1.20
CA GLN A 412 0.63 8.06 -1.23
C GLN A 412 1.67 6.94 -1.24
N ILE A 413 1.54 5.99 -0.30
CA ILE A 413 2.43 4.83 -0.27
C ILE A 413 1.97 3.80 -1.30
N ILE A 414 2.87 3.39 -2.19
CA ILE A 414 2.62 2.32 -3.16
C ILE A 414 2.92 0.98 -2.51
N PHE A 415 1.89 0.18 -2.25
CA PHE A 415 2.04 -1.18 -1.70
C PHE A 415 2.08 -2.27 -2.77
N GLN A 416 1.36 -2.09 -3.87
CA GLN A 416 1.35 -3.04 -5.00
C GLN A 416 1.46 -2.30 -6.33
N LYS A 417 2.21 -2.89 -7.27
CA LYS A 417 2.28 -2.43 -8.65
C LYS A 417 0.92 -2.62 -9.32
N LYS A 418 0.47 -1.64 -10.12
CA LYS A 418 -0.77 -1.77 -10.90
C LYS A 418 -0.62 -2.73 -12.10
N THR A 419 0.60 -2.93 -12.56
CA THR A 419 0.92 -3.89 -13.62
C THR A 419 2.36 -4.36 -13.47
N PHE A 420 2.61 -5.63 -13.81
CA PHE A 420 3.94 -6.23 -13.77
C PHE A 420 4.99 -5.46 -14.60
N PHE A 421 4.58 -4.81 -15.70
CA PHE A 421 5.48 -4.05 -16.59
C PHE A 421 5.99 -2.70 -16.04
N MET A 422 5.49 -2.24 -14.89
CA MET A 422 6.04 -1.06 -14.23
C MET A 422 7.12 -1.48 -13.23
N ASP A 423 8.39 -1.44 -13.65
CA ASP A 423 9.52 -1.39 -12.72
C ASP A 423 9.78 0.06 -12.33
N LEU A 424 9.63 0.34 -11.03
CA LEU A 424 9.97 1.63 -10.44
C LEU A 424 11.25 1.46 -9.62
N GLU A 425 12.38 1.51 -10.30
CA GLU A 425 13.59 2.06 -9.69
C GLU A 425 13.65 3.53 -10.11
N THR A 426 13.68 4.42 -9.12
CA THR A 426 14.00 5.87 -9.20
C THR A 426 12.92 6.85 -9.64
N HIS A 427 12.83 7.95 -8.88
CA HIS A 427 11.96 9.11 -9.05
C HIS A 427 12.34 10.01 -10.24
N ASP A 428 13.19 9.56 -11.18
CA ASP A 428 13.69 10.38 -12.28
C ASP A 428 13.88 9.56 -13.56
N ILE A 429 12.80 9.28 -14.31
CA ILE A 429 12.94 8.92 -15.73
C ILE A 429 11.85 9.63 -16.57
N PRO A 430 12.21 10.45 -17.57
CA PRO A 430 11.25 10.93 -18.56
C PRO A 430 10.76 9.75 -19.41
N MET A 431 9.45 9.65 -19.64
CA MET A 431 8.82 8.65 -20.51
C MET A 431 9.32 8.75 -21.97
N HIS A 432 10.49 8.20 -22.26
CA HIS A 432 10.95 7.92 -23.63
C HIS A 432 10.80 6.42 -23.90
N PHE A 433 9.57 6.00 -24.19
CA PHE A 433 9.35 4.70 -24.82
C PHE A 433 9.80 4.78 -26.29
N SER A 434 10.94 4.17 -26.62
CA SER A 434 11.30 3.96 -28.02
C SER A 434 10.28 3.04 -28.70
N ALA A 435 10.06 3.21 -30.01
CA ALA A 435 9.16 2.34 -30.78
C ALA A 435 9.54 0.84 -30.66
N ALA A 436 10.82 0.53 -30.41
CA ALA A 436 11.30 -0.82 -30.15
C ALA A 436 10.87 -1.36 -28.77
N GLY A 437 10.78 -0.51 -27.74
CA GLY A 437 10.28 -0.87 -26.41
C GLY A 437 8.79 -1.18 -26.42
N ILE A 438 7.99 -0.35 -27.12
CA ILE A 438 6.54 -0.57 -27.30
C ILE A 438 6.30 -1.89 -28.02
N LYS A 439 7.06 -2.17 -29.09
CA LYS A 439 6.94 -3.44 -29.84
C LYS A 439 7.24 -4.67 -28.97
N ARG A 440 8.20 -4.59 -28.04
CA ARG A 440 8.54 -5.70 -27.13
C ARG A 440 7.48 -5.93 -26.06
N VAL A 441 6.96 -4.87 -25.43
CA VAL A 441 5.84 -4.97 -24.47
C VAL A 441 4.59 -5.54 -25.16
N PHE A 442 4.32 -5.08 -26.38
CA PHE A 442 3.20 -5.59 -27.19
C PHE A 442 3.36 -7.08 -27.55
N LEU A 443 4.58 -7.52 -27.91
CA LEU A 443 4.88 -8.93 -28.16
C LEU A 443 4.79 -9.79 -26.88
N ALA A 444 5.19 -9.26 -25.73
CA ALA A 444 5.10 -9.93 -24.43
C ALA A 444 3.63 -10.08 -23.96
N PHE A 445 2.79 -9.06 -24.22
CA PHE A 445 1.37 -9.07 -23.88
C PHE A 445 0.58 -10.16 -24.62
N PHE A 446 0.84 -10.37 -25.92
CA PHE A 446 0.09 -11.35 -26.73
C PHE A 446 0.62 -12.79 -26.67
N ARG A 447 1.86 -13.02 -26.26
CA ARG A 447 2.46 -14.38 -26.30
C ARG A 447 2.25 -15.22 -25.05
N GLY A 448 1.78 -14.63 -23.94
CA GLY A 448 1.76 -15.32 -22.65
C GLY A 448 3.18 -15.62 -22.17
N TYR A 449 3.57 -15.04 -21.04
CA TYR A 449 4.98 -14.93 -20.68
C TYR A 449 5.60 -16.27 -20.21
N ARG A 450 6.75 -16.63 -20.81
CA ARG A 450 7.65 -17.73 -20.41
C ARG A 450 9.00 -17.10 -20.09
N ASP A 451 9.29 -16.90 -18.80
CA ASP A 451 10.61 -16.56 -18.21
C ASP A 451 11.16 -15.12 -18.46
N ASP A 452 11.72 -14.51 -17.41
CA ASP A 452 12.17 -13.10 -17.35
C ASP A 452 13.52 -12.82 -18.03
N ARG A 453 14.16 -13.84 -18.60
CA ARG A 453 15.51 -13.73 -19.17
C ARG A 453 15.56 -13.22 -20.61
N ASP A 454 14.41 -13.05 -21.27
CA ASP A 454 14.35 -12.63 -22.69
C ASP A 454 14.30 -11.12 -22.91
N ILE A 455 14.09 -10.30 -21.88
CA ILE A 455 14.06 -8.85 -22.04
C ILE A 455 15.47 -8.28 -21.77
N GLY A 456 16.30 -8.31 -22.81
CA GLY A 456 17.59 -7.60 -22.83
C GLY A 456 17.43 -6.08 -22.74
N ILE A 457 17.08 -5.58 -21.55
CA ILE A 457 17.19 -4.18 -21.13
C ILE A 457 18.63 -4.02 -20.63
N ARG A 458 19.50 -3.47 -21.50
CA ARG A 458 20.82 -3.04 -21.07
C ARG A 458 20.69 -1.64 -20.45
N PRO A 459 21.16 -1.40 -19.22
CA PRO A 459 21.33 -0.05 -18.72
C PRO A 459 22.35 0.69 -19.61
N VAL A 460 21.96 1.85 -20.14
CA VAL A 460 22.87 2.73 -20.87
C VAL A 460 23.70 3.49 -19.83
N GLY A 461 24.81 2.87 -19.44
CA GLY A 461 25.89 3.51 -18.69
C GLY A 461 27.22 3.10 -19.32
N LYS A 462 27.86 4.03 -20.04
CA LYS A 462 29.22 3.85 -20.56
C LYS A 462 30.22 3.80 -19.40
N SER A 463 31.21 2.91 -19.53
CA SER A 463 32.56 2.91 -18.89
C SER A 463 32.95 1.89 -17.82
N ILE A 464 32.12 0.90 -17.44
CA ILE A 464 32.59 -0.17 -16.51
C ILE A 464 32.68 -1.56 -17.20
N ALA A 465 32.02 -1.74 -18.35
CA ALA A 465 31.96 -3.01 -19.07
C ALA A 465 33.22 -3.38 -19.88
N GLU A 466 34.24 -2.51 -19.95
CA GLU A 466 35.51 -2.83 -20.62
C GLU A 466 36.52 -3.53 -19.69
N ASN A 467 36.35 -3.45 -18.36
CA ASN A 467 37.25 -4.12 -17.40
C ASN A 467 36.74 -5.49 -16.92
N LEU A 468 35.52 -5.90 -17.28
CA LEU A 468 34.94 -7.19 -16.85
C LEU A 468 34.93 -8.28 -17.94
N LYS A 469 35.65 -8.08 -19.05
CA LYS A 469 35.73 -9.05 -20.16
C LYS A 469 36.84 -10.10 -20.04
N ALA A 470 37.57 -10.14 -18.91
CA ALA A 470 38.73 -11.02 -18.75
C ALA A 470 38.48 -12.28 -17.89
N GLY A 471 37.26 -12.56 -17.44
CA GLY A 471 37.01 -13.77 -16.65
C GLY A 471 35.64 -14.35 -16.93
N ILE A 472 35.59 -15.68 -17.04
CA ILE A 472 34.39 -16.53 -17.11
C ILE A 472 33.88 -16.79 -18.55
N GLN A 473 34.66 -17.58 -19.28
CA GLN A 473 34.13 -18.57 -20.22
C GLN A 473 34.02 -19.93 -19.51
N GLN A 474 33.09 -20.78 -19.97
CA GLN A 474 32.75 -22.15 -19.54
C GLN A 474 31.72 -22.18 -18.37
N VAL A 475 30.57 -22.85 -18.38
CA VAL A 475 30.02 -24.03 -19.09
C VAL A 475 28.48 -23.96 -18.99
N VAL A 476 27.71 -24.14 -20.08
CA VAL A 476 26.36 -24.79 -20.04
C VAL A 476 26.05 -25.43 -21.40
N ASP A 477 25.72 -26.72 -21.39
CA ASP A 477 25.39 -27.62 -22.50
C ASP A 477 23.89 -27.48 -22.94
N PRO A 478 23.56 -27.38 -24.25
CA PRO A 478 22.19 -27.23 -24.73
C PRO A 478 21.62 -28.54 -25.32
N ARG A 479 21.06 -29.44 -24.50
CA ARG A 479 20.32 -30.63 -25.00
C ARG A 479 19.15 -31.08 -24.12
N VAL A 480 18.00 -30.37 -24.15
CA VAL A 480 16.68 -30.98 -23.86
C VAL A 480 15.58 -30.25 -24.68
N PRO A 481 14.73 -30.94 -25.46
CA PRO A 481 13.68 -30.32 -26.25
C PRO A 481 12.38 -30.13 -25.44
N VAL A 482 11.76 -28.95 -25.58
CA VAL A 482 10.48 -28.60 -24.95
C VAL A 482 9.32 -29.15 -25.78
N ARG A 483 8.47 -30.01 -25.19
CA ARG A 483 7.21 -30.48 -25.79
C ARG A 483 6.04 -29.54 -25.45
N ASN A 484 5.19 -29.28 -26.45
CA ASN A 484 3.99 -28.45 -26.38
C ASN A 484 2.82 -29.17 -25.67
N TYR A 485 2.05 -28.44 -24.87
CA TYR A 485 0.81 -28.88 -24.21
C TYR A 485 -0.43 -28.54 -25.06
N TYR A 486 -1.43 -29.44 -25.04
CA TYR A 486 -2.83 -29.27 -25.48
C TYR A 486 -3.77 -29.30 -24.24
N PRO A 487 -5.08 -28.97 -24.32
CA PRO A 487 -5.79 -28.16 -23.32
C PRO A 487 -6.71 -28.96 -22.37
N LEU A 488 -7.10 -28.26 -21.31
CA LEU A 488 -8.01 -28.61 -20.20
C LEU A 488 -9.24 -29.48 -20.56
N SER A 489 -9.56 -30.44 -19.67
CA SER A 489 -10.94 -30.86 -19.44
C SER A 489 -11.20 -31.35 -18.00
N ALA A 490 -12.32 -30.87 -17.44
CA ALA A 490 -13.19 -31.40 -16.38
C ALA A 490 -12.64 -31.78 -14.99
N THR A 491 -12.97 -30.96 -13.99
CA THR A 491 -12.94 -31.28 -12.54
C THR A 491 -14.25 -31.93 -12.08
N PRO A 492 -14.24 -32.95 -11.20
CA PRO A 492 -15.39 -33.29 -10.36
C PRO A 492 -15.23 -32.75 -8.93
N HIS A 493 -16.35 -32.27 -8.38
CA HIS A 493 -16.53 -31.79 -7.01
C HIS A 493 -16.29 -32.88 -5.95
N VAL A 494 -15.68 -32.51 -4.80
CA VAL A 494 -15.65 -33.32 -3.58
C VAL A 494 -16.28 -32.53 -2.42
N PRO A 495 -17.15 -33.12 -1.57
CA PRO A 495 -17.88 -32.41 -0.52
C PRO A 495 -17.07 -32.26 0.77
N LEU A 496 -17.26 -31.12 1.45
CA LEU A 496 -16.74 -30.83 2.80
C LEU A 496 -17.48 -31.65 3.87
N VAL A 497 -16.74 -32.40 4.69
CA VAL A 497 -17.24 -32.96 5.96
C VAL A 497 -16.39 -32.42 7.10
N SER A 498 -17.05 -31.76 8.06
CA SER A 498 -16.46 -31.26 9.30
C SER A 498 -16.44 -32.37 10.36
N ALA A 499 -15.27 -32.72 10.87
CA ALA A 499 -15.13 -33.44 12.14
C ALA A 499 -13.79 -33.05 12.77
N VAL A 500 -13.85 -32.51 13.99
CA VAL A 500 -12.68 -32.28 14.84
C VAL A 500 -12.17 -33.66 15.26
N ALA A 501 -11.10 -34.14 14.62
CA ALA A 501 -10.55 -35.47 14.88
C ALA A 501 -9.67 -35.47 16.15
N GLU A 502 -9.93 -36.44 17.04
CA GLU A 502 -9.02 -36.84 18.11
C GLU A 502 -7.65 -37.25 17.54
N SER A 503 -6.62 -37.26 18.38
CA SER A 503 -5.26 -37.65 17.96
C SER A 503 -5.28 -39.10 17.45
N PRO A 504 -4.83 -39.39 16.21
CA PRO A 504 -4.90 -40.73 15.66
C PRO A 504 -4.11 -41.72 16.52
N GLY A 505 -4.65 -42.93 16.70
CA GLY A 505 -3.99 -43.99 17.46
C GLY A 505 -2.68 -44.46 16.80
N PRO A 506 -1.79 -45.20 17.50
CA PRO A 506 -0.48 -45.61 16.97
C PRO A 506 -0.55 -46.34 15.62
N ALA A 507 -1.57 -47.19 15.41
CA ALA A 507 -1.78 -47.91 14.15
C ALA A 507 -2.22 -46.98 13.01
N GLU A 508 -3.06 -45.98 13.31
CA GLU A 508 -3.53 -44.99 12.34
C GLU A 508 -2.40 -44.05 11.92
N LYS A 509 -1.55 -43.64 12.87
CA LYS A 509 -0.33 -42.88 12.59
C LYS A 509 0.63 -43.64 11.67
N GLN A 510 0.80 -44.96 11.88
CA GLN A 510 1.64 -45.78 11.00
C GLN A 510 1.08 -45.83 9.56
N THR A 511 -0.23 -46.02 9.40
CA THR A 511 -0.88 -45.97 8.09
C THR A 511 -0.68 -44.62 7.38
N MET A 512 -0.74 -43.50 8.12
CA MET A 512 -0.46 -42.17 7.56
C MET A 512 1.00 -42.00 7.14
N ILE A 513 1.94 -42.56 7.89
CA ILE A 513 3.37 -42.55 7.54
C ILE A 513 3.61 -43.36 6.26
N ASP A 514 2.99 -44.52 6.13
CA ASP A 514 3.13 -45.37 4.93
C ASP A 514 2.54 -44.68 3.70
N HIS A 515 1.36 -44.04 3.83
CA HIS A 515 0.78 -43.24 2.75
C HIS A 515 1.62 -42.00 2.39
N ALA A 516 2.23 -41.34 3.39
CA ALA A 516 3.16 -40.23 3.13
C ALA A 516 4.39 -40.70 2.36
N ARG A 517 4.90 -41.91 2.64
CA ARG A 517 6.02 -42.51 1.90
C ARG A 517 5.63 -42.77 0.45
N ASP A 518 4.48 -43.39 0.21
CA ASP A 518 3.98 -43.64 -1.15
C ASP A 518 3.84 -42.36 -1.98
N LEU A 519 3.37 -41.26 -1.37
CA LEU A 519 3.25 -39.97 -2.04
C LEU A 519 4.61 -39.36 -2.38
N ILE A 520 5.60 -39.49 -1.50
CA ILE A 520 6.95 -38.97 -1.73
C ILE A 520 7.66 -39.80 -2.81
N ASP A 521 7.54 -41.12 -2.78
CA ASP A 521 8.15 -42.04 -3.76
C ASP A 521 7.62 -41.80 -5.19
N GLN A 522 6.40 -41.28 -5.32
CA GLN A 522 5.77 -40.96 -6.61
C GLN A 522 6.05 -39.53 -7.09
N ALA A 523 6.55 -38.65 -6.23
CA ALA A 523 6.73 -37.24 -6.54
C ALA A 523 8.06 -36.99 -7.26
N THR A 524 8.02 -36.24 -8.36
CA THR A 524 9.24 -35.79 -9.05
C THR A 524 9.66 -34.39 -8.61
N HIS A 525 8.69 -33.57 -8.19
CA HIS A 525 8.92 -32.24 -7.67
C HIS A 525 8.22 -32.04 -6.32
N VAL A 526 9.01 -31.92 -5.25
CA VAL A 526 8.53 -31.72 -3.89
C VAL A 526 8.84 -30.30 -3.41
N CYS A 527 7.82 -29.61 -2.90
CA CYS A 527 7.98 -28.29 -2.29
C CYS A 527 7.76 -28.37 -0.78
N VAL A 528 8.68 -27.82 0.02
CA VAL A 528 8.67 -27.98 1.48
C VAL A 528 8.64 -26.62 2.17
N LEU A 529 7.51 -26.24 2.77
CA LEU A 529 7.44 -25.07 3.65
C LEU A 529 7.88 -25.44 5.07
N THR A 530 8.89 -24.75 5.60
CA THR A 530 9.35 -24.95 6.97
C THR A 530 9.15 -23.71 7.85
N GLY A 531 8.72 -23.92 9.10
CA GLY A 531 8.65 -22.89 10.14
C GLY A 531 9.53 -23.20 11.35
N ALA A 532 9.42 -22.39 12.41
CA ALA A 532 10.31 -22.46 13.57
C ALA A 532 10.33 -23.84 14.27
N GLY A 533 9.29 -24.65 14.11
CA GLY A 533 9.20 -25.98 14.70
C GLY A 533 10.26 -26.98 14.21
N ILE A 534 10.77 -26.85 12.99
CA ILE A 534 11.88 -27.71 12.51
C ILE A 534 13.21 -27.36 13.20
N SER A 535 13.40 -26.08 13.54
CA SER A 535 14.62 -25.57 14.20
C SER A 535 14.55 -25.68 15.72
N ALA A 536 13.35 -25.82 16.29
CA ALA A 536 13.15 -25.98 17.73
C ALA A 536 13.88 -27.20 18.30
N GLU A 537 13.90 -28.31 17.55
CA GLU A 537 14.62 -29.54 17.93
C GLU A 537 16.14 -29.37 17.97
N CYS A 538 16.66 -28.33 17.31
CA CYS A 538 18.08 -27.99 17.30
C CYS A 538 18.46 -27.11 18.52
N GLY A 539 17.52 -26.86 19.44
CA GLY A 539 17.74 -26.00 20.61
C GLY A 539 17.59 -24.50 20.33
N ILE A 540 17.00 -24.12 19.19
CA ILE A 540 16.70 -22.71 18.88
C ILE A 540 15.35 -22.32 19.50
N PRO A 541 15.30 -21.33 20.43
CA PRO A 541 14.05 -20.91 21.06
C PRO A 541 13.05 -20.37 20.05
N THR A 542 11.79 -20.83 20.12
CA THR A 542 10.74 -20.36 19.21
C THR A 542 10.03 -19.12 19.76
N PHE A 543 9.41 -18.32 18.88
CA PHE A 543 8.55 -17.21 19.30
C PHE A 543 7.28 -17.65 20.06
N ARG A 544 6.91 -18.95 20.02
CA ARG A 544 5.76 -19.47 20.77
C ARG A 544 6.06 -19.60 22.28
N ASP A 545 7.34 -19.65 22.64
CA ASP A 545 7.82 -19.74 24.02
C ASP A 545 7.97 -18.35 24.69
N ALA A 546 7.36 -17.31 24.10
CA ALA A 546 7.51 -15.91 24.50
C ALA A 546 7.00 -15.57 25.92
N GLN A 547 6.31 -16.48 26.60
CA GLN A 547 5.87 -16.29 27.99
C GLN A 547 6.81 -16.89 29.04
N THR A 548 7.76 -17.75 28.67
CA THR A 548 8.66 -18.43 29.64
C THR A 548 10.11 -18.59 29.16
N GLY A 549 10.47 -18.10 27.96
CA GLY A 549 11.80 -18.26 27.35
C GLY A 549 12.59 -16.97 27.13
N TYR A 550 13.72 -17.09 26.40
CA TYR A 550 14.65 -16.00 26.02
C TYR A 550 13.96 -14.74 25.45
N TRP A 551 12.80 -14.90 24.80
CA TRP A 551 12.01 -13.81 24.22
C TRP A 551 11.21 -12.98 25.24
N ALA A 552 11.03 -13.46 26.48
CA ALA A 552 10.34 -12.71 27.53
C ALA A 552 11.14 -11.48 28.02
N GLN A 553 12.43 -11.39 27.66
CA GLN A 553 13.35 -10.36 28.12
C GLN A 553 13.54 -9.18 27.15
N PHE A 554 13.02 -9.29 25.91
CA PHE A 554 13.20 -8.29 24.86
C PHE A 554 11.87 -7.96 24.17
N ASP A 555 11.53 -6.67 24.02
CA ASP A 555 10.41 -6.24 23.17
C ASP A 555 10.86 -6.29 21.70
N PRO A 556 10.26 -7.13 20.84
CA PRO A 556 10.62 -7.19 19.42
C PRO A 556 10.44 -5.86 18.68
N ALA A 557 9.58 -4.96 19.17
CA ALA A 557 9.40 -3.63 18.59
C ALA A 557 10.67 -2.75 18.72
N ASP A 558 11.45 -2.96 19.78
CA ASP A 558 12.66 -2.18 20.11
C ASP A 558 13.93 -2.67 19.40
N LEU A 559 13.88 -3.84 18.73
CA LEU A 559 15.08 -4.49 18.17
C LEU A 559 14.91 -5.08 16.77
N ALA A 560 13.68 -5.36 16.33
CA ALA A 560 13.39 -6.01 15.05
C ALA A 560 12.43 -5.17 14.19
N THR A 561 12.63 -3.85 14.15
CA THR A 561 11.91 -2.90 13.29
C THR A 561 12.89 -1.97 12.55
N PRO A 562 12.53 -1.46 11.35
CA PRO A 562 13.34 -0.43 10.67
C PRO A 562 13.55 0.81 11.53
N GLN A 563 12.55 1.19 12.32
CA GLN A 563 12.58 2.34 13.21
C GLN A 563 13.62 2.16 14.32
N ALA A 564 13.63 1.00 14.99
CA ALA A 564 14.63 0.69 16.02
C ALA A 564 16.06 0.76 15.47
N PHE A 565 16.28 0.28 14.24
CA PHE A 565 17.58 0.36 13.59
C PHE A 565 17.98 1.78 13.22
N GLN A 566 17.03 2.64 12.82
CA GLN A 566 17.31 4.06 12.57
C GLN A 566 17.61 4.84 13.85
N GLU A 567 16.89 4.54 14.93
CA GLU A 567 17.06 5.19 16.24
C GLU A 567 18.38 4.81 16.89
N ASN A 568 18.74 3.53 16.88
CA ASN A 568 20.02 3.06 17.44
C ASN A 568 20.57 1.87 16.62
N PRO A 569 21.27 2.14 15.50
CA PRO A 569 21.80 1.10 14.63
C PRO A 569 22.80 0.19 15.36
N ALA A 570 23.59 0.75 16.28
CA ALA A 570 24.59 0.01 17.06
C ALA A 570 23.95 -1.02 17.98
N ARG A 571 22.91 -0.65 18.73
CA ARG A 571 22.18 -1.56 19.61
C ARG A 571 21.60 -2.75 18.85
N VAL A 572 20.90 -2.47 17.75
CA VAL A 572 20.27 -3.51 16.92
C VAL A 572 21.34 -4.39 16.26
N TRP A 573 22.41 -3.79 15.75
CA TRP A 573 23.52 -4.53 15.13
C TRP A 573 24.18 -5.49 16.12
N SER A 574 24.52 -5.03 17.32
CA SER A 574 25.11 -5.84 18.39
C SER A 574 24.19 -6.98 18.84
N TRP A 575 22.88 -6.73 18.95
CA TRP A 575 21.92 -7.77 19.28
C TRP A 575 21.88 -8.90 18.24
N TYR A 576 21.85 -8.53 16.95
CA TYR A 576 21.88 -9.53 15.87
C TYR A 576 23.24 -10.23 15.73
N ALA A 577 24.35 -9.56 16.04
CA ALA A 577 25.68 -10.17 16.06
C ALA A 577 25.78 -11.28 17.13
N ALA A 578 25.29 -11.01 18.34
CA ALA A 578 25.21 -12.02 19.40
C ALA A 578 24.37 -13.24 18.97
N ARG A 579 23.24 -13.00 18.27
CA ARG A 579 22.40 -14.08 17.74
C ARG A 579 23.08 -14.87 16.62
N ARG A 580 23.80 -14.22 15.71
CA ARG A 580 24.63 -14.89 14.70
C ARG A 580 25.65 -15.81 15.36
N GLN A 581 26.33 -15.33 16.40
CA GLN A 581 27.33 -16.12 17.13
C GLN A 581 26.71 -17.33 17.82
N ALA A 582 25.57 -17.16 18.49
CA ALA A 582 24.84 -18.27 19.11
C ALA A 582 24.35 -19.31 18.08
N LEU A 583 23.92 -18.89 16.90
CA LEU A 583 23.54 -19.82 15.83
C LEU A 583 24.71 -20.66 15.30
N MET A 584 25.94 -20.17 15.39
CA MET A 584 27.12 -20.92 14.92
C MET A 584 27.43 -22.15 15.76
N THR A 585 26.96 -22.20 17.00
CA THR A 585 27.15 -23.37 17.89
C THR A 585 26.01 -24.39 17.76
N VAL A 586 25.00 -24.12 16.94
CA VAL A 586 23.86 -25.01 16.72
C VAL A 586 24.05 -25.77 15.43
N ASP A 587 24.00 -27.09 15.44
CA ASP A 587 24.06 -27.92 14.23
C ASP A 587 22.66 -28.22 13.67
N PRO A 588 22.51 -28.44 12.35
CA PRO A 588 21.24 -28.85 11.77
C PRO A 588 20.77 -30.19 12.34
N GLY A 589 19.54 -30.24 12.83
CA GLY A 589 18.94 -31.46 13.38
C GLY A 589 18.39 -32.42 12.30
N GLU A 590 17.90 -33.58 12.75
CA GLU A 590 17.41 -34.66 11.87
C GLU A 590 16.36 -34.21 10.85
N GLY A 591 15.47 -33.28 11.20
CA GLY A 591 14.47 -32.77 10.26
C GLY A 591 15.11 -32.09 9.03
N HIS A 592 16.21 -31.36 9.21
CA HIS A 592 16.93 -30.71 8.10
C HIS A 592 17.69 -31.75 7.27
N LEU A 593 18.39 -32.67 7.94
CA LEU A 593 19.15 -33.74 7.28
C LEU A 593 18.24 -34.68 6.49
N ALA A 594 17.03 -34.93 6.97
CA ALA A 594 16.05 -35.75 6.27
C ALA A 594 15.62 -35.14 4.93
N LEU A 595 15.46 -33.81 4.85
CA LEU A 595 15.17 -33.14 3.58
C LEU A 595 16.34 -33.26 2.59
N VAL A 596 17.58 -33.24 3.08
CA VAL A 596 18.77 -33.49 2.24
C VAL A 596 18.81 -34.94 1.76
N ARG A 597 18.42 -35.91 2.60
CA ARG A 597 18.28 -37.31 2.16
C ARG A 597 17.23 -37.45 1.06
N MET A 598 16.10 -36.74 1.16
CA MET A 598 15.05 -36.72 0.13
C MET A 598 15.58 -36.29 -1.25
N GLU A 599 16.49 -35.31 -1.30
CA GLU A 599 17.13 -34.85 -2.55
C GLU A 599 17.92 -35.95 -3.30
N HIS A 600 18.24 -37.07 -2.64
CA HIS A 600 18.96 -38.17 -3.29
C HIS A 600 18.07 -39.06 -4.17
N PHE A 601 16.74 -39.02 -3.97
CA PHE A 601 15.80 -39.87 -4.69
C PHE A 601 14.58 -39.15 -5.25
N VAL A 602 14.36 -37.88 -4.88
CA VAL A 602 13.40 -36.99 -5.54
C VAL A 602 14.16 -36.04 -6.47
N ASP A 603 13.78 -35.99 -7.75
CA ASP A 603 14.47 -35.21 -8.80
C ASP A 603 14.62 -33.72 -8.44
N ARG A 604 13.64 -33.16 -7.75
CA ARG A 604 13.65 -31.76 -7.32
C ARG A 604 12.96 -31.57 -5.98
N VAL A 605 13.72 -31.15 -4.97
CA VAL A 605 13.20 -30.67 -3.69
C VAL A 605 13.49 -29.18 -3.58
N THR A 606 12.47 -28.36 -3.34
CA THR A 606 12.62 -26.92 -3.08
C THR A 606 12.14 -26.59 -1.67
N VAL A 607 13.04 -26.10 -0.82
CA VAL A 607 12.74 -25.71 0.57
C VAL A 607 12.37 -24.23 0.64
N LEU A 608 11.15 -23.94 1.09
CA LEU A 608 10.63 -22.60 1.36
C LEU A 608 10.69 -22.35 2.88
N THR A 609 11.71 -21.66 3.37
CA THR A 609 11.89 -21.49 4.82
C THR A 609 11.39 -20.13 5.32
N GLN A 610 10.59 -20.16 6.38
CA GLN A 610 10.24 -18.99 7.18
C GLN A 610 11.31 -18.68 8.23
N ASN A 611 12.30 -19.56 8.43
CA ASN A 611 13.34 -19.35 9.43
C ASN A 611 14.50 -18.56 8.83
N VAL A 612 15.16 -17.77 9.67
CA VAL A 612 16.33 -16.96 9.30
C VAL A 612 17.64 -17.57 9.79
N ASP A 613 17.61 -18.77 10.36
CA ASP A 613 18.76 -19.39 11.03
C ASP A 613 19.85 -19.93 10.09
N GLY A 614 19.53 -20.13 8.80
CA GLY A 614 20.43 -20.69 7.81
C GLY A 614 20.74 -22.18 8.00
N LEU A 615 19.95 -22.92 8.80
CA LEU A 615 20.22 -24.34 9.08
C LEU A 615 20.01 -25.24 7.86
N HIS A 616 19.07 -24.91 6.97
CA HIS A 616 18.88 -25.65 5.71
C HIS A 616 20.11 -25.55 4.79
N ASP A 617 20.65 -24.35 4.62
CA ASP A 617 21.87 -24.12 3.83
C ASP A 617 23.07 -24.88 4.43
N ARG A 618 23.13 -24.98 5.76
CA ARG A 618 24.20 -25.70 6.49
C ARG A 618 24.01 -27.22 6.46
N ALA A 619 22.76 -27.70 6.45
CA ALA A 619 22.46 -29.12 6.29
C ALA A 619 22.86 -29.64 4.91
N GLY A 620 22.85 -28.75 3.91
CA GLY A 620 23.22 -29.06 2.53
C GLY A 620 22.05 -29.11 1.56
N SER A 621 20.88 -28.55 1.91
CA SER A 621 19.76 -28.44 0.98
C SER A 621 20.17 -27.64 -0.27
N SER A 622 19.93 -28.20 -1.46
CA SER A 622 20.43 -27.61 -2.71
C SER A 622 19.62 -26.42 -3.21
N ARG A 623 18.33 -26.32 -2.82
CA ARG A 623 17.41 -25.24 -3.26
C ARG A 623 16.62 -24.66 -2.08
N VAL A 624 17.16 -23.61 -1.47
CA VAL A 624 16.53 -22.92 -0.34
C VAL A 624 16.05 -21.52 -0.75
N LEU A 625 14.77 -21.23 -0.51
CA LEU A 625 14.16 -19.91 -0.64
C LEU A 625 13.84 -19.37 0.75
N SER A 626 14.67 -18.44 1.25
CA SER A 626 14.54 -17.85 2.59
C SER A 626 13.56 -16.68 2.59
N LEU A 627 12.30 -16.96 2.92
CA LEU A 627 11.20 -15.98 2.83
C LEU A 627 11.40 -14.77 3.76
N HIS A 628 11.98 -14.99 4.93
CA HIS A 628 12.26 -13.93 5.93
C HIS A 628 13.73 -13.45 5.92
N GLY A 629 14.51 -13.81 4.90
CA GLY A 629 15.95 -13.54 4.83
C GLY A 629 16.80 -14.59 5.56
N ASN A 630 18.09 -14.32 5.68
CA ASN A 630 19.08 -15.20 6.32
C ASN A 630 19.98 -14.39 7.28
N LEU A 631 19.99 -14.77 8.55
CA LEU A 631 20.75 -14.09 9.59
C LEU A 631 22.26 -14.20 9.39
N LEU A 632 22.75 -15.18 8.62
CA LEU A 632 24.15 -15.33 8.23
C LEU A 632 24.52 -14.46 7.01
N GLN A 633 23.63 -13.58 6.57
CA GLN A 633 23.83 -12.62 5.50
C GLN A 633 23.64 -11.20 6.02
N VAL A 634 24.32 -10.25 5.39
CA VAL A 634 24.24 -8.82 5.69
C VAL A 634 23.88 -8.10 4.40
N LYS A 635 22.95 -7.16 4.46
CA LYS A 635 22.55 -6.36 3.30
C LYS A 635 22.65 -4.87 3.57
N CYS A 636 22.80 -4.11 2.50
CA CYS A 636 22.60 -2.67 2.54
C CYS A 636 21.14 -2.33 2.83
N THR A 637 20.91 -1.32 3.68
CA THR A 637 19.56 -0.79 3.97
C THR A 637 18.83 -0.32 2.71
N ASN A 638 19.56 0.21 1.72
CA ASN A 638 19.01 0.64 0.43
C ASN A 638 18.99 -0.49 -0.64
N GLY A 639 19.34 -1.73 -0.27
CA GLY A 639 19.30 -2.87 -1.19
C GLY A 639 20.41 -2.91 -2.24
N CYS A 640 21.48 -2.12 -2.10
CA CYS A 640 22.56 -2.04 -3.08
C CYS A 640 23.39 -3.33 -3.22
N VAL A 641 23.62 -4.02 -2.09
CA VAL A 641 24.49 -5.20 -2.01
C VAL A 641 24.05 -6.10 -0.86
N VAL A 642 24.26 -7.40 -1.02
CA VAL A 642 24.14 -8.43 0.01
C VAL A 642 25.48 -9.16 0.10
N TYR A 643 26.01 -9.29 1.31
CA TYR A 643 27.22 -10.03 1.63
C TYR A 643 26.83 -11.34 2.30
N HIS A 644 27.37 -12.43 1.77
CA HIS A 644 27.29 -13.74 2.37
C HIS A 644 28.54 -13.99 3.19
N ARG A 645 28.40 -14.73 4.29
CA ARG A 645 29.56 -15.08 5.13
C ARG A 645 30.66 -15.86 4.39
N LYS A 646 30.30 -16.58 3.33
CA LYS A 646 31.24 -17.35 2.49
C LYS A 646 31.96 -16.48 1.46
N ASP A 647 31.63 -15.20 1.34
CA ASP A 647 32.28 -14.31 0.40
C ASP A 647 33.73 -14.08 0.81
N GLU A 648 34.67 -14.48 -0.04
CA GLU A 648 36.11 -14.33 0.18
C GLU A 648 36.61 -12.88 -0.03
N SER A 649 35.68 -11.92 -0.20
CA SER A 649 36.02 -10.51 -0.43
C SER A 649 36.57 -9.87 0.85
N PRO A 650 37.64 -9.04 0.77
CA PRO A 650 38.13 -8.29 1.91
C PRO A 650 37.08 -7.41 2.57
N GLU A 651 36.14 -6.83 1.80
CA GLU A 651 35.04 -6.04 2.35
C GLU A 651 34.04 -6.88 3.12
N ALA A 652 33.62 -8.03 2.60
CA ALA A 652 32.73 -8.96 3.30
C ALA A 652 33.37 -9.48 4.59
N GLY A 653 34.67 -9.83 4.52
CA GLY A 653 35.47 -10.22 5.67
C GLY A 653 35.48 -9.15 6.76
N ALA A 654 35.63 -7.86 6.39
CA ALA A 654 35.58 -6.74 7.33
C ALA A 654 34.19 -6.56 7.97
N VAL A 655 33.10 -6.76 7.23
CA VAL A 655 31.72 -6.68 7.73
C VAL A 655 31.48 -7.72 8.83
N PHE A 656 31.83 -8.98 8.58
CA PHE A 656 31.66 -10.06 9.58
C PHE A 656 32.76 -10.06 10.66
N ALA A 657 33.91 -9.45 10.43
CA ALA A 657 34.91 -9.20 11.48
C ALA A 657 34.47 -8.06 12.43
N GLY A 658 33.76 -7.05 11.92
CA GLY A 658 33.11 -6.02 12.73
C GLY A 658 32.05 -6.58 13.67
N ASP A 659 31.34 -7.64 13.26
CA ASP A 659 30.44 -8.42 14.15
C ASP A 659 31.19 -9.09 15.30
N ALA A 660 32.43 -9.52 15.07
CA ALA A 660 33.28 -10.11 16.11
C ALA A 660 33.91 -9.04 17.02
N ALA A 661 34.14 -7.81 16.52
CA ALA A 661 34.58 -6.65 17.31
C ALA A 661 33.45 -6.07 18.18
N ALA A 662 32.19 -6.26 17.79
CA ALA A 662 31.02 -6.13 18.67
C ALA A 662 30.96 -7.24 19.74
N SER A 663 32.10 -7.84 20.09
CA SER A 663 32.24 -8.73 21.23
C SER A 663 31.95 -7.94 22.49
N PHE A 664 30.78 -8.16 23.06
CA PHE A 664 30.71 -8.56 24.45
C PHE A 664 29.45 -9.39 24.64
N ALA A 665 29.67 -10.65 25.02
CA ALA A 665 28.72 -11.47 25.77
C ALA A 665 28.31 -10.84 27.13
N ALA A 666 28.58 -9.55 27.37
CA ALA A 666 28.21 -8.77 28.53
C ALA A 666 27.12 -7.71 28.25
N VAL A 667 26.87 -7.30 26.99
CA VAL A 667 25.94 -6.18 26.69
C VAL A 667 24.47 -6.62 26.68
N ALA A 668 24.20 -7.93 26.62
CA ALA A 668 22.83 -8.45 26.57
C ALA A 668 22.14 -8.59 27.95
N ALA A 669 22.83 -8.29 29.06
CA ALA A 669 22.33 -8.62 30.40
C ALA A 669 21.83 -7.44 31.26
N GLU A 670 22.19 -6.18 30.98
CA GLU A 670 21.82 -5.04 31.85
C GLU A 670 21.21 -3.87 31.06
N LYS A 671 20.16 -3.27 31.63
CA LYS A 671 19.21 -2.33 30.98
C LYS A 671 19.73 -0.90 30.79
N ASP A 672 20.93 -0.60 31.25
CA ASP A 672 21.53 0.72 31.18
C ASP A 672 23.01 0.54 30.80
N GLU A 673 23.39 0.90 29.56
CA GLU A 673 24.69 1.54 29.28
C GLU A 673 24.86 1.96 27.80
N ASP A 674 25.84 2.84 27.61
CA ASP A 674 26.07 3.75 26.50
C ASP A 674 26.65 3.06 25.25
N PHE A 675 25.89 3.04 24.15
CA PHE A 675 26.36 2.51 22.85
C PHE A 675 27.24 3.50 22.07
N ALA A 676 27.61 4.63 22.69
CA ALA A 676 28.45 5.67 22.10
C ALA A 676 29.85 5.11 21.76
N GLY A 677 30.11 4.94 20.45
CA GLY A 677 31.42 4.54 19.93
C GLY A 677 31.47 3.24 19.14
N LEU A 678 30.37 2.48 19.06
CA LEU A 678 30.27 1.31 18.17
C LEU A 678 30.06 1.76 16.72
N ASP A 679 31.05 1.52 15.87
CA ASP A 679 30.97 1.85 14.44
C ASP A 679 30.24 0.74 13.67
N VAL A 680 29.03 1.06 13.20
CA VAL A 680 28.19 0.11 12.45
C VAL A 680 28.66 0.10 10.99
N PRO A 681 28.92 -1.09 10.40
CA PRO A 681 29.43 -1.17 9.04
C PRO A 681 28.58 -0.42 8.02
N ARG A 682 29.24 0.32 7.13
CA ARG A 682 28.58 1.08 6.05
C ARG A 682 28.76 0.41 4.70
N CYS A 683 27.77 0.59 3.85
CA CYS A 683 27.75 0.10 2.50
C CYS A 683 28.79 0.85 1.66
N PRO A 684 29.73 0.16 1.00
CA PRO A 684 30.75 0.83 0.18
C PRO A 684 30.18 1.45 -1.10
N VAL A 685 28.95 1.07 -1.50
CA VAL A 685 28.29 1.58 -2.72
C VAL A 685 27.58 2.91 -2.47
N CYS A 686 26.83 3.03 -1.36
CA CYS A 686 25.97 4.18 -1.11
C CYS A 686 26.21 4.89 0.23
N GLY A 687 27.10 4.38 1.08
CA GLY A 687 27.42 4.96 2.39
C GLY A 687 26.39 4.72 3.50
N GLU A 688 25.24 4.12 3.19
CA GLU A 688 24.22 3.77 4.18
C GLU A 688 24.63 2.60 5.07
N TYR A 689 23.97 2.45 6.22
CA TYR A 689 24.26 1.33 7.12
C TYR A 689 23.97 -0.02 6.46
N LEU A 690 24.89 -0.95 6.70
CA LEU A 690 24.65 -2.37 6.51
C LEU A 690 23.82 -2.87 7.68
N ARG A 691 22.88 -3.78 7.40
CA ARG A 691 21.97 -4.39 8.36
C ARG A 691 21.93 -5.91 8.16
N PRO A 692 21.54 -6.69 9.17
CA PRO A 692 21.26 -8.11 8.99
C PRO A 692 20.23 -8.32 7.88
N ASP A 693 20.42 -9.33 7.04
CA ASP A 693 19.44 -9.70 6.02
C ASP A 693 18.29 -10.51 6.65
N VAL A 694 17.53 -9.84 7.51
CA VAL A 694 16.32 -10.37 8.15
C VAL A 694 15.19 -9.41 7.82
N VAL A 695 14.01 -9.93 7.47
CA VAL A 695 12.80 -9.13 7.33
C VAL A 695 12.32 -8.74 8.71
N TRP A 696 12.24 -7.43 8.96
CA TRP A 696 11.79 -6.87 10.24
C TRP A 696 10.27 -6.71 10.30
N PHE A 697 9.73 -6.55 11.51
CA PHE A 697 8.32 -6.24 11.69
C PHE A 697 7.97 -4.92 10.98
N GLY A 698 6.90 -4.95 10.18
CA GLY A 698 6.49 -3.82 9.35
C GLY A 698 7.15 -3.79 7.96
N GLU A 699 8.15 -4.65 7.69
CA GLU A 699 8.72 -4.82 6.35
C GLU A 699 7.96 -5.86 5.53
N MET A 700 8.01 -5.70 4.21
CA MET A 700 7.50 -6.67 3.26
C MET A 700 8.50 -7.82 3.08
N LEU A 701 7.99 -9.03 2.84
CA LEU A 701 8.84 -10.13 2.37
C LEU A 701 9.49 -9.77 1.03
N PRO A 702 10.71 -10.25 0.74
CA PRO A 702 11.37 -10.02 -0.54
C PRO A 702 10.51 -10.56 -1.68
N THR A 703 10.01 -9.66 -2.54
CA THR A 703 9.01 -9.99 -3.55
C THR A 703 9.48 -11.09 -4.50
N ARG A 704 10.74 -11.02 -4.96
CA ARG A 704 11.32 -12.04 -5.84
C ARG A 704 11.34 -13.44 -5.22
N THR A 705 11.73 -13.54 -3.95
CA THR A 705 11.78 -14.82 -3.23
C THR A 705 10.38 -15.36 -2.98
N LEU A 706 9.44 -14.48 -2.63
CA LEU A 706 8.05 -14.83 -2.41
C LEU A 706 7.36 -15.30 -3.70
N ASP A 707 7.54 -14.59 -4.81
CA ASP A 707 6.99 -14.96 -6.12
C ASP A 707 7.54 -16.31 -6.61
N ALA A 708 8.85 -16.53 -6.43
CA ALA A 708 9.48 -17.82 -6.70
C ALA A 708 8.85 -18.93 -5.82
N ALA A 709 8.65 -18.67 -4.53
CA ALA A 709 8.03 -19.62 -3.62
C ALA A 709 6.59 -19.99 -4.02
N PHE A 710 5.77 -19.01 -4.42
CA PHE A 710 4.43 -19.28 -4.96
C PHE A 710 4.51 -20.09 -6.26
N SER A 711 5.45 -19.76 -7.16
CA SER A 711 5.60 -20.50 -8.41
C SER A 711 6.01 -21.96 -8.19
N GLU A 712 6.89 -22.22 -7.23
CA GLU A 712 7.29 -23.59 -6.85
C GLU A 712 6.11 -24.34 -6.21
N ALA A 713 5.35 -23.70 -5.32
CA ALA A 713 4.16 -24.27 -4.71
C ALA A 713 3.07 -24.63 -5.73
N GLU A 714 2.89 -23.82 -6.79
CA GLU A 714 1.92 -24.08 -7.85
C GLU A 714 2.32 -25.21 -8.82
N ARG A 715 3.61 -25.55 -8.88
CA ARG A 715 4.20 -26.45 -9.88
C ARG A 715 4.77 -27.74 -9.29
N CYS A 716 4.68 -27.91 -7.99
CA CYS A 716 5.08 -29.15 -7.33
C CYS A 716 4.04 -30.26 -7.53
N ASP A 717 4.49 -31.50 -7.41
CA ASP A 717 3.64 -32.69 -7.45
C ASP A 717 3.22 -33.10 -6.03
N LEU A 718 3.96 -32.62 -5.02
CA LEU A 718 3.71 -32.85 -3.60
C LEU A 718 4.18 -31.65 -2.78
N PHE A 719 3.38 -31.22 -1.80
CA PHE A 719 3.73 -30.14 -0.89
C PHE A 719 3.83 -30.63 0.56
N LEU A 720 4.90 -30.27 1.27
CA LEU A 720 5.06 -30.55 2.70
C LEU A 720 5.00 -29.24 3.49
N SER A 721 4.23 -29.22 4.56
CA SER A 721 4.14 -28.10 5.51
C SER A 721 4.64 -28.56 6.88
N ILE A 722 5.84 -28.13 7.28
CA ILE A 722 6.57 -28.72 8.40
C ILE A 722 6.86 -27.67 9.47
N GLY A 723 6.43 -27.94 10.72
CA GLY A 723 6.80 -27.15 11.88
C GLY A 723 6.37 -25.68 11.81
N THR A 724 5.29 -25.36 11.09
CA THR A 724 4.75 -24.00 10.96
C THR A 724 3.51 -23.78 11.82
N SER A 725 3.17 -22.53 12.15
CA SER A 725 1.87 -22.18 12.76
C SER A 725 0.75 -22.01 11.74
N ALA A 726 1.11 -21.87 10.45
CA ALA A 726 0.19 -21.46 9.40
C ALA A 726 -0.56 -20.15 9.72
N LEU A 727 0.07 -19.23 10.49
CA LEU A 727 -0.52 -17.93 10.84
C LEU A 727 0.15 -16.75 10.12
N VAL A 728 1.44 -16.86 9.79
CA VAL A 728 2.22 -15.74 9.25
C VAL A 728 1.99 -15.62 7.74
N GLN A 729 1.14 -14.67 7.37
CA GLN A 729 0.86 -14.35 5.96
C GLN A 729 1.97 -13.45 5.37
N PRO A 730 2.28 -13.58 4.07
CA PRO A 730 1.64 -14.44 3.07
C PRO A 730 2.17 -15.90 3.02
N ALA A 731 3.25 -16.24 3.73
CA ALA A 731 3.88 -17.57 3.67
C ALA A 731 2.91 -18.71 4.06
N ALA A 732 2.05 -18.49 5.05
CA ALA A 732 1.02 -19.43 5.48
C ALA A 732 -0.01 -19.80 4.40
N SER A 733 -0.09 -19.04 3.29
CA SER A 733 -0.98 -19.36 2.17
C SER A 733 -0.38 -20.36 1.17
N LEU A 734 0.94 -20.59 1.18
CA LEU A 734 1.62 -21.48 0.23
C LEU A 734 1.05 -22.92 0.20
N PRO A 735 0.79 -23.58 1.35
CA PRO A 735 0.17 -24.91 1.33
C PRO A 735 -1.24 -24.88 0.73
N LEU A 736 -2.00 -23.82 0.98
CA LEU A 736 -3.36 -23.65 0.45
C LEU A 736 -3.38 -23.41 -1.07
N VAL A 737 -2.30 -22.83 -1.62
CA VAL A 737 -2.12 -22.73 -3.08
C VAL A 737 -1.96 -24.11 -3.71
N ALA A 738 -1.17 -24.99 -3.08
CA ALA A 738 -1.03 -26.38 -3.52
C ALA A 738 -2.37 -27.14 -3.43
N VAL A 739 -3.10 -27.01 -2.31
CA VAL A 739 -4.45 -27.61 -2.14
C VAL A 739 -5.40 -27.17 -3.26
N LYS A 740 -5.43 -25.86 -3.60
CA LYS A 740 -6.31 -25.34 -4.67
C LYS A 740 -5.98 -25.88 -6.06
N ARG A 741 -4.75 -26.34 -6.29
CA ARG A 741 -4.32 -26.99 -7.53
C ARG A 741 -4.59 -28.49 -7.54
N GLY A 742 -5.14 -29.05 -6.45
CA GLY A 742 -5.31 -30.48 -6.28
C GLY A 742 -4.01 -31.23 -6.00
N ILE A 743 -2.95 -30.51 -5.62
CA ILE A 743 -1.66 -31.10 -5.25
C ILE A 743 -1.80 -31.68 -3.83
N PRO A 744 -1.40 -32.95 -3.58
CA PRO A 744 -1.38 -33.51 -2.25
C PRO A 744 -0.53 -32.69 -1.28
N VAL A 745 -1.04 -32.45 -0.08
CA VAL A 745 -0.34 -31.67 0.96
C VAL A 745 -0.20 -32.48 2.25
N ILE A 746 1.02 -32.63 2.74
CA ILE A 746 1.34 -33.31 4.00
C ILE A 746 1.75 -32.27 5.04
N GLU A 747 0.96 -32.14 6.11
CA GLU A 747 1.33 -31.37 7.29
C GLU A 747 2.05 -32.26 8.32
N ILE A 748 3.19 -31.80 8.82
CA ILE A 748 3.92 -32.40 9.93
C ILE A 748 4.04 -31.36 11.04
N ASN A 749 3.31 -31.56 12.13
CA ASN A 749 3.34 -30.64 13.27
C ASN A 749 2.90 -31.34 14.56
N PRO A 750 3.51 -31.07 15.73
CA PRO A 750 3.08 -31.69 16.99
C PRO A 750 1.64 -31.34 17.39
N VAL A 751 1.16 -30.16 16.97
CA VAL A 751 -0.17 -29.64 17.29
C VAL A 751 -0.90 -29.26 16.00
N ALA A 752 -2.22 -29.42 15.99
CA ALA A 752 -3.07 -28.96 14.88
C ALA A 752 -2.94 -27.46 14.62
N THR A 753 -2.88 -27.10 13.34
CA THR A 753 -2.95 -25.72 12.85
C THR A 753 -4.29 -25.42 12.20
N ALA A 754 -4.52 -24.15 11.86
CA ALA A 754 -5.72 -23.69 11.15
C ALA A 754 -5.89 -24.28 9.74
N ILE A 755 -4.86 -24.93 9.18
CA ILE A 755 -4.93 -25.55 7.85
C ILE A 755 -5.07 -27.08 7.91
N SER A 756 -4.95 -27.70 9.09
CA SER A 756 -4.91 -29.17 9.26
C SER A 756 -6.04 -29.91 8.53
N ASP A 757 -7.26 -29.39 8.60
CA ASP A 757 -8.47 -30.03 8.04
C ASP A 757 -8.54 -29.94 6.51
N GLN A 758 -7.65 -29.16 5.90
CA GLN A 758 -7.57 -28.97 4.45
C GLN A 758 -6.41 -29.75 3.83
N MET A 759 -5.55 -30.37 4.64
CA MET A 759 -4.38 -31.12 4.17
C MET A 759 -4.79 -32.54 3.79
N THR A 760 -4.05 -33.14 2.85
CA THR A 760 -4.25 -34.54 2.47
C THR A 760 -3.89 -35.47 3.62
N LEU A 761 -2.79 -35.18 4.32
CA LEU A 761 -2.35 -35.88 5.52
C LEU A 761 -1.89 -34.87 6.57
N SER A 762 -2.31 -35.05 7.82
CA SER A 762 -1.88 -34.20 8.95
C SER A 762 -1.28 -35.07 10.05
N ILE A 763 0.04 -35.27 10.02
CA ILE A 763 0.76 -36.18 10.91
C ILE A 763 1.23 -35.43 12.17
N ARG A 764 0.82 -35.94 13.34
CA ARG A 764 1.18 -35.38 14.64
C ARG A 764 2.52 -35.93 15.12
N GLY A 765 3.52 -35.06 15.13
CA GLY A 765 4.88 -35.39 15.56
C GLY A 765 5.83 -34.23 15.28
N THR A 766 7.03 -34.32 15.84
CA THR A 766 8.08 -33.37 15.51
C THR A 766 8.66 -33.65 14.11
N ALA A 767 9.34 -32.66 13.54
CA ALA A 767 9.86 -32.77 12.18
C ALA A 767 10.87 -33.91 12.03
N GLY A 768 11.88 -33.98 12.91
CA GLY A 768 12.92 -35.00 12.87
C GLY A 768 12.38 -36.42 13.06
N GLN A 769 11.50 -36.63 14.05
CA GLN A 769 10.91 -37.95 14.29
C GLN A 769 10.05 -38.42 13.11
N THR A 770 9.22 -37.52 12.57
CA THR A 770 8.23 -37.89 11.54
C THR A 770 8.90 -38.08 10.19
N LEU A 771 9.80 -37.16 9.79
CA LEU A 771 10.51 -37.29 8.52
C LEU A 771 11.43 -38.51 8.50
N SER A 772 12.10 -38.84 9.61
CA SER A 772 12.95 -40.06 9.68
C SER A 772 12.16 -41.36 9.70
N ALA A 773 10.86 -41.31 10.03
CA ALA A 773 9.99 -42.47 9.91
C ALA A 773 9.45 -42.64 8.48
N ILE A 774 9.32 -41.54 7.73
CA ILE A 774 8.83 -41.54 6.35
C ILE A 774 9.96 -41.90 5.37
N LEU A 775 11.12 -41.24 5.49
CA LEU A 775 12.30 -41.31 4.61
C LEU A 775 13.38 -42.22 5.21
#